data_AF-A0A7C4IY52-F1
#
_entry.id   AF-A0A7C4IY52-F1
#
_cell.length_a   1.000
_cell.length_b   1.000
_cell.length_c   1.000
_cell.angle_alpha   90.00
_cell.angle_beta   90.00
_cell.angle_gamma   90.00
#
_symmetry.space_group_name_H-M   'P 1'
#
loop_
_entity.id
_entity.type
_entity.pdbx_description
1 polymer ?
#
loop_
_entity_poly.entity_id
_entity_poly.type
_entity_poly.pdbx_seq_one_letter_code
_entity_poly.pdbx_strand_id
1 'polypeptide(L)'
;MSQADKPRLIEILMPLEQASILSPREKNVRSGGYISTFHVWPARRPLAACRAALLATLLLDPGDPKKRAELLKAIGGEVKVEQSESKDEDGNLIIEEKPKVDGGVLAWNAEDSEFMESLRRAILEANGGKPPQVFDPFAGGGAIPLEAMWLGCHASASDINPVAWLLLKGTLEYPQKYADKKWPLPDFVNEWPDLVEELYGGKKKRRQRYHFSDERQLYIHEAKKEYVNQELRKSGSENPDNSSSFSGVPEFQIDLSSGLSADLPFHIRAWGRWVLERAQQELAKYYPVVNGEPTVAYLWARTVRDIQTEGRIPILKTFLLSRKRGKRVALLPIPDNTKKVVTFKLLTEEHLSNPERRMRVIEDHPFLKTWGVTEATLEDFLRKGTKSDAGVWSPFEKGRPDMLALTMEEIREQGRRGLMGIQMTAVCVETIPPGKKKAVKTYRAPIQDEIDMARVEVEDIEAVFANVPDGIPDEPTPKGGGKRASRAFSVQNYGLMKWRDLFTPRQLLAAGVFLRHTRQAIDRILEIDSENAEALAVYLTVVFGRFIDYCSQQCRWEPQDGEVKSTMSGYKLPMVWDFAEANPLSERDRYYAGGIRAVSDAVTAFMRACSKSPDAPTMRCVSSLATELKQQDLCFTDPPYYDAIPYSDLMNFFRIWQKRIIGDFSPEFQEVFERPSPTWDSSQGDGELIDDDSRHGGDGEKSRKTYEDGMTKAFRRSLDALKDDGRMVVVFANKEVDAWQSLIGALIRSGAVVTASWPIQTEMVNKVTQKRANLSSSVWIVCRKRDPNALPGWEDDVLTKMRSILLDPREELGGKNILRYFFDVNVRGADFQWAALGPALMAYSAHPYVKKTAGGNLEVREFLDEVRKLVLRFAMGSLRGFEDLQELAGEAVVLDAVTQYYLLHRKTFGFDPVLAGVCILYANACGKTDRELQMVWNILEQGGKKKARRGSDAQEDEEGGEMLNASAKADKYRLVLWNERVKDDKLGETRPNHPAPLIDRLHRLMYLLKQNRAGDVQSLYESWGLAGDPAFPRLLQ
;
A
#
# COMPACT_ATOMS: atom_id res chain seq x y z
N MET A 1 -31.88 5.11 -32.22
CA MET A 1 -31.31 4.64 -30.95
C MET A 1 -31.71 5.63 -29.88
N SER A 2 -32.26 5.15 -28.77
CA SER A 2 -32.52 6.01 -27.61
C SER A 2 -31.18 6.53 -27.05
N GLN A 3 -31.20 7.60 -26.25
CA GLN A 3 -29.97 8.10 -25.60
C GLN A 3 -29.35 7.03 -24.67
N ALA A 4 -30.16 6.09 -24.17
CA ALA A 4 -29.75 4.94 -23.34
C ALA A 4 -28.96 3.87 -24.10
N ASP A 5 -29.17 3.72 -25.42
CA ASP A 5 -28.48 2.72 -26.25
C ASP A 5 -27.08 3.16 -26.72
N LYS A 6 -26.73 4.44 -26.51
CA LYS A 6 -25.43 4.96 -26.93
C LYS A 6 -24.30 4.36 -26.07
N PRO A 7 -23.17 3.96 -26.67
CA PRO A 7 -22.03 3.45 -25.91
C PRO A 7 -21.47 4.54 -25.01
N ARG A 8 -21.07 4.15 -23.79
CA ARG A 8 -20.27 5.03 -22.92
C ARG A 8 -18.82 5.00 -23.38
N LEU A 9 -18.08 6.06 -23.09
CA LEU A 9 -16.68 6.18 -23.50
C LEU A 9 -15.86 4.96 -23.01
N ILE A 10 -16.05 4.52 -21.77
CA ILE A 10 -15.35 3.37 -21.15
C ILE A 10 -15.58 2.03 -21.86
N GLU A 11 -16.65 1.89 -22.65
CA GLU A 11 -16.92 0.66 -23.40
C GLU A 11 -16.13 0.62 -24.72
N ILE A 12 -15.59 1.77 -25.15
CA ILE A 12 -14.82 1.95 -26.37
C ILE A 12 -13.34 2.21 -26.05
N LEU A 13 -13.04 3.28 -25.29
CA LEU A 13 -11.69 3.74 -24.93
C LEU A 13 -11.69 4.53 -23.61
N MET A 14 -10.54 4.58 -22.93
CA MET A 14 -10.32 5.43 -21.77
C MET A 14 -8.89 6.01 -21.77
N PRO A 15 -8.57 7.06 -20.99
CA PRO A 15 -7.22 7.63 -20.91
C PRO A 15 -6.27 6.72 -20.10
N LEU A 16 -6.04 5.52 -20.62
CA LEU A 16 -5.38 4.39 -19.94
C LEU A 16 -3.92 4.68 -19.60
N GLU A 17 -3.17 5.23 -20.55
CA GLU A 17 -1.75 5.53 -20.39
C GLU A 17 -1.54 6.60 -19.32
N GLN A 18 -2.29 7.70 -19.39
CA GLN A 18 -2.20 8.80 -18.43
C GLN A 18 -2.61 8.37 -17.02
N ALA A 19 -3.70 7.61 -16.88
CA ALA A 19 -4.11 7.05 -15.60
C ALA A 19 -3.03 6.13 -15.01
N SER A 20 -2.38 5.32 -15.85
CA SER A 20 -1.30 4.40 -15.45
C SER A 20 -0.01 5.12 -15.04
N ILE A 21 0.26 6.32 -15.57
CA ILE A 21 1.42 7.14 -15.17
C ILE A 21 1.16 7.86 -13.84
N LEU A 22 -0.07 8.35 -13.63
CA LEU A 22 -0.43 9.16 -12.46
C LEU A 22 -0.68 8.31 -11.21
N SER A 23 -1.41 7.21 -11.35
CA SER A 23 -1.90 6.39 -10.23
C SER A 23 -0.80 5.87 -9.29
N PRO A 24 0.36 5.37 -9.77
CA PRO A 24 1.42 4.90 -8.88
C PRO A 24 2.03 6.02 -8.02
N ARG A 25 2.06 7.27 -8.52
CA ARG A 25 2.67 8.41 -7.84
C ARG A 25 1.91 8.78 -6.56
N GLU A 26 0.61 8.54 -6.54
CA GLU A 26 -0.28 8.88 -5.43
C GLU A 26 0.03 8.09 -4.15
N LYS A 27 0.64 6.91 -4.26
CA LYS A 27 1.08 6.11 -3.09
C LYS A 27 2.18 6.76 -2.25
N ASN A 28 2.93 7.69 -2.83
CA ASN A 28 4.00 8.41 -2.16
C ASN A 28 3.59 9.81 -1.68
N VAL A 29 2.32 10.18 -1.83
CA VAL A 29 1.83 11.46 -1.32
C VAL A 29 1.76 11.38 0.20
N ARG A 30 2.59 12.21 0.86
CA ARG A 30 2.73 12.27 2.32
C ARG A 30 2.19 13.56 2.94
N SER A 31 1.64 14.45 2.12
CA SER A 31 1.18 15.80 2.50
C SER A 31 0.19 16.35 1.47
N GLY A 32 -0.57 17.38 1.84
CA GLY A 32 -1.41 18.12 0.88
C GLY A 32 -2.84 17.61 0.75
N GLY A 33 -3.39 17.03 1.83
CA GLY A 33 -4.81 16.70 1.94
C GLY A 33 -5.30 15.52 1.11
N TYR A 34 -4.40 14.61 0.74
CA TYR A 34 -4.78 13.44 -0.03
C TYR A 34 -5.49 12.41 0.86
N ILE A 35 -6.41 11.60 0.32
CA ILE A 35 -7.23 10.65 1.12
C ILE A 35 -6.41 9.67 1.97
N SER A 36 -5.18 9.36 1.55
CA SER A 36 -4.23 8.53 2.30
C SER A 36 -3.71 9.14 3.60
N THR A 37 -3.76 10.47 3.71
CA THR A 37 -3.34 11.20 4.90
C THR A 37 -4.46 11.33 5.92
N PHE A 38 -5.70 10.99 5.57
CA PHE A 38 -6.84 10.99 6.49
C PHE A 38 -6.76 9.82 7.47
N HIS A 39 -6.78 8.57 6.98
CA HIS A 39 -6.69 7.38 7.83
C HIS A 39 -5.95 6.23 7.13
N VAL A 40 -5.41 5.30 7.93
CA VAL A 40 -4.76 4.09 7.43
C VAL A 40 -5.81 3.03 7.10
N TRP A 41 -6.44 3.16 5.94
CA TRP A 41 -7.32 2.12 5.37
C TRP A 41 -6.57 1.25 4.34
N PRO A 42 -6.67 -0.10 4.36
CA PRO A 42 -6.03 -0.97 3.39
C PRO A 42 -6.56 -0.85 1.96
N ALA A 43 -5.75 -1.25 0.98
CA ALA A 43 -6.12 -1.41 -0.44
C ALA A 43 -6.85 -0.22 -1.12
N ARG A 44 -6.69 1.02 -0.65
CA ARG A 44 -7.29 2.20 -1.29
C ARG A 44 -6.90 2.33 -2.77
N ARG A 45 -7.88 2.62 -3.62
CA ARG A 45 -7.66 2.85 -5.06
C ARG A 45 -7.12 4.27 -5.33
N PRO A 46 -6.18 4.43 -6.27
CA PRO A 46 -5.71 5.74 -6.69
C PRO A 46 -6.86 6.59 -7.24
N LEU A 47 -6.93 7.84 -6.81
CA LEU A 47 -7.96 8.80 -7.19
C LEU A 47 -7.92 9.10 -8.69
N ALA A 48 -6.72 9.21 -9.29
CA ALA A 48 -6.56 9.36 -10.74
C ALA A 48 -7.23 8.23 -11.54
N ALA A 49 -7.09 6.98 -11.08
CA ALA A 49 -7.72 5.82 -11.72
C ALA A 49 -9.25 5.83 -11.55
N CYS A 50 -9.73 6.07 -10.33
CA CYS A 50 -11.17 6.17 -10.03
C CYS A 50 -11.84 7.23 -10.91
N ARG A 51 -11.22 8.40 -11.02
CA ARG A 51 -11.70 9.51 -11.83
C ARG A 51 -11.70 9.22 -13.31
N ALA A 52 -10.63 8.62 -13.84
CA ALA A 52 -10.56 8.25 -15.25
C ALA A 52 -11.70 7.29 -15.62
N ALA A 53 -11.95 6.29 -14.78
CA ALA A 53 -13.04 5.34 -14.99
C ALA A 53 -14.43 5.99 -14.82
N LEU A 54 -14.63 6.83 -13.80
CA LEU A 54 -15.89 7.56 -13.61
C LEU A 54 -16.20 8.45 -14.81
N LEU A 55 -15.26 9.30 -15.23
CA LEU A 55 -15.42 10.16 -16.40
C LEU A 55 -15.75 9.34 -17.65
N ALA A 56 -15.00 8.27 -17.92
CA ALA A 56 -15.24 7.42 -19.08
C ALA A 56 -16.59 6.68 -19.00
N THR A 57 -17.06 6.33 -17.80
CA THR A 57 -18.33 5.62 -17.63
C THR A 57 -19.53 6.54 -17.75
N LEU A 58 -19.41 7.78 -17.25
CA LEU A 58 -20.51 8.74 -17.19
C LEU A 58 -20.68 9.54 -18.48
N LEU A 59 -19.61 9.73 -19.25
CA LEU A 59 -19.65 10.40 -20.56
C LEU A 59 -20.09 9.45 -21.68
N LEU A 60 -20.84 9.99 -22.64
CA LEU A 60 -21.16 9.29 -23.89
C LEU A 60 -19.94 9.28 -24.81
N ASP A 61 -19.80 8.20 -25.57
CA ASP A 61 -18.88 8.18 -26.69
C ASP A 61 -19.38 9.13 -27.80
N PRO A 62 -18.51 10.01 -28.35
CA PRO A 62 -18.94 10.94 -29.41
C PRO A 62 -19.17 10.28 -30.78
N GLY A 63 -18.89 8.97 -30.93
CA GLY A 63 -18.97 8.23 -32.19
C GLY A 63 -17.80 8.50 -33.14
N ASP A 64 -17.41 9.76 -33.27
CA ASP A 64 -16.31 10.21 -34.14
C ASP A 64 -14.92 9.96 -33.50
N PRO A 65 -13.99 9.26 -34.20
CA PRO A 65 -12.65 8.99 -33.68
C PRO A 65 -11.81 10.21 -33.34
N LYS A 66 -11.93 11.33 -34.07
CA LYS A 66 -11.16 12.54 -33.79
C LYS A 66 -11.66 13.23 -32.54
N LYS A 67 -12.98 13.42 -32.43
CA LYS A 67 -13.61 13.99 -31.22
C LYS A 67 -13.34 13.13 -29.99
N ARG A 68 -13.33 11.80 -30.13
CA ARG A 68 -12.95 10.87 -29.06
C ARG A 68 -11.51 11.09 -28.61
N ALA A 69 -10.56 11.16 -29.55
CA ALA A 69 -9.16 11.41 -29.24
C ALA A 69 -8.94 12.77 -28.56
N GLU A 70 -9.63 13.82 -29.02
CA GLU A 70 -9.62 15.15 -28.40
C GLU A 70 -10.15 15.11 -26.96
N LEU A 71 -11.29 14.45 -26.73
CA LEU A 71 -11.87 14.29 -25.40
C LEU A 71 -10.95 13.50 -24.46
N LEU A 72 -10.38 12.38 -24.92
CA LEU A 72 -9.44 11.57 -24.14
C LEU A 72 -8.16 12.33 -23.80
N LYS A 73 -7.63 13.11 -24.75
CA LYS A 73 -6.48 13.99 -24.54
C LYS A 73 -6.80 15.10 -23.54
N ALA A 74 -7.99 15.70 -23.62
CA ALA A 74 -8.40 16.75 -22.70
C ALA A 74 -8.64 16.22 -21.28
N ILE A 75 -9.18 15.00 -21.13
CA ILE A 75 -9.31 14.34 -19.83
C ILE A 75 -7.93 13.94 -19.28
N GLY A 76 -7.16 13.20 -20.07
CA GLY A 76 -5.92 12.54 -19.63
C GLY A 76 -4.72 13.47 -19.54
N GLY A 77 -4.63 14.49 -20.39
CA GLY A 77 -3.42 15.28 -20.60
C GLY A 77 -2.45 14.67 -21.63
N GLU A 78 -1.33 15.35 -21.83
CA GLU A 78 -0.25 14.93 -22.73
C GLU A 78 0.84 14.16 -21.99
N VAL A 79 1.26 13.02 -22.54
CA VAL A 79 2.40 12.27 -22.01
C VAL A 79 3.69 12.83 -22.61
N LYS A 80 4.60 13.26 -21.74
CA LYS A 80 5.95 13.71 -22.10
C LYS A 80 7.00 12.87 -21.38
N VAL A 81 8.19 12.79 -21.95
CA VAL A 81 9.34 12.14 -21.33
C VAL A 81 10.18 13.19 -20.61
N GLU A 82 10.38 13.01 -19.30
CA GLU A 82 11.25 13.86 -18.48
C GLU A 82 12.53 13.09 -18.15
N GLN A 83 13.69 13.72 -18.36
CA GLN A 83 14.98 13.18 -17.96
C GLN A 83 15.28 13.60 -16.53
N SER A 84 15.43 12.62 -15.64
CA SER A 84 15.90 12.84 -14.26
C SER A 84 17.33 12.32 -14.11
N GLU A 85 18.24 13.20 -13.73
CA GLU A 85 19.60 12.84 -13.37
C GLU A 85 19.67 12.50 -11.89
N SER A 86 20.22 11.33 -11.57
CA SER A 86 20.52 10.91 -10.21
C SER A 86 21.95 10.39 -10.15
N LYS A 87 22.51 10.23 -8.95
CA LYS A 87 23.80 9.57 -8.75
C LYS A 87 23.58 8.25 -8.03
N ASP A 88 24.23 7.18 -8.46
CA ASP A 88 24.21 5.90 -7.76
C ASP A 88 24.98 5.95 -6.43
N GLU A 89 25.01 4.84 -5.70
CA GLU A 89 25.71 4.72 -4.40
C GLU A 89 27.23 4.96 -4.54
N ASP A 90 27.78 4.80 -5.75
CA ASP A 90 29.18 4.97 -6.11
C ASP A 90 29.50 6.36 -6.70
N GLY A 91 28.47 7.20 -6.94
CA GLY A 91 28.60 8.57 -7.43
C GLY A 91 28.52 8.73 -8.95
N ASN A 92 28.23 7.67 -9.71
CA ASN A 92 28.05 7.72 -11.16
C ASN A 92 26.72 8.37 -11.53
N LEU A 93 26.71 9.15 -12.60
CA LEU A 93 25.50 9.79 -13.11
C LEU A 93 24.59 8.75 -13.79
N ILE A 94 23.36 8.60 -13.30
CA ILE A 94 22.28 7.84 -13.93
C ILE A 94 21.30 8.85 -14.52
N ILE A 95 21.17 8.85 -15.86
CA ILE A 95 20.11 9.56 -16.56
C ILE A 95 18.92 8.59 -16.69
N GLU A 96 17.80 8.92 -16.05
CA GLU A 96 16.56 8.16 -16.16
C GLU A 96 15.50 8.94 -16.92
N GLU A 97 15.01 8.37 -18.01
CA GLU A 97 13.80 8.84 -18.68
C GLU A 97 12.56 8.31 -17.97
N LYS A 98 11.65 9.21 -17.58
CA LYS A 98 10.38 8.88 -16.92
C LYS A 98 9.22 9.54 -17.65
N PRO A 99 8.14 8.79 -17.94
CA PRO A 99 6.93 9.40 -18.47
C PRO A 99 6.28 10.28 -17.42
N LYS A 100 5.80 11.45 -17.84
CA LYS A 100 5.09 12.46 -17.05
C LYS A 100 3.87 12.93 -17.83
N VAL A 101 2.79 13.22 -17.12
CA VAL A 101 1.57 13.76 -17.72
C VAL A 101 1.51 15.26 -17.44
N ASP A 102 1.35 16.05 -18.49
CA ASP A 102 1.14 17.49 -18.44
C ASP A 102 -0.32 17.82 -18.83
N GLY A 103 -0.99 18.63 -18.02
CA GLY A 103 -2.39 18.99 -18.23
C GLY A 103 -3.38 17.87 -17.88
N GLY A 104 -4.60 17.99 -18.40
CA GLY A 104 -5.71 17.08 -18.08
C GLY A 104 -6.31 17.31 -16.69
N VAL A 105 -7.27 16.47 -16.32
CA VAL A 105 -8.03 16.55 -15.07
C VAL A 105 -7.80 15.35 -14.16
N LEU A 106 -6.96 14.40 -14.56
CA LEU A 106 -6.72 13.17 -13.82
C LEU A 106 -5.81 13.32 -12.60
N ALA A 107 -4.97 14.35 -12.53
CA ALA A 107 -4.07 14.54 -11.40
C ALA A 107 -4.81 15.04 -10.15
N TRP A 108 -4.40 14.61 -8.96
CA TRP A 108 -4.90 15.19 -7.71
C TRP A 108 -4.60 16.70 -7.66
N ASN A 109 -5.57 17.51 -7.21
CA ASN A 109 -5.51 18.97 -7.26
C ASN A 109 -5.28 19.54 -8.66
N ALA A 110 -5.65 18.84 -9.74
CA ALA A 110 -5.92 19.52 -11.00
C ALA A 110 -6.96 20.58 -10.70
N GLU A 111 -6.58 21.86 -10.83
CA GLU A 111 -7.41 23.00 -10.40
C GLU A 111 -8.81 22.87 -11.00
N ASP A 112 -9.85 23.27 -10.26
CA ASP A 112 -11.23 23.39 -10.78
C ASP A 112 -11.17 24.34 -11.98
N SER A 113 -10.97 23.75 -13.16
CA SER A 113 -10.79 24.45 -14.41
C SER A 113 -12.15 24.63 -15.08
N GLU A 114 -12.23 25.61 -15.97
CA GLU A 114 -13.40 25.78 -16.85
C GLU A 114 -13.71 24.48 -17.62
N PHE A 115 -12.68 23.69 -17.93
CA PHE A 115 -12.83 22.39 -18.54
C PHE A 115 -13.45 21.34 -17.60
N MET A 116 -13.11 21.32 -16.31
CA MET A 116 -13.84 20.44 -15.38
C MET A 116 -15.32 20.81 -15.29
N GLU A 117 -15.66 22.10 -15.26
CA GLU A 117 -17.07 22.51 -15.27
C GLU A 117 -17.79 22.12 -16.57
N SER A 118 -17.09 22.13 -17.72
CA SER A 118 -17.67 21.63 -18.97
C SER A 118 -17.88 20.12 -18.96
N LEU A 119 -16.97 19.35 -18.33
CA LEU A 119 -17.15 17.91 -18.12
C LEU A 119 -18.34 17.61 -17.20
N ARG A 120 -18.52 18.34 -16.09
CA ARG A 120 -19.69 18.19 -15.21
C ARG A 120 -21.00 18.44 -15.95
N ARG A 121 -21.05 19.49 -16.79
CA ARG A 121 -22.21 19.77 -17.67
C ARG A 121 -22.45 18.63 -18.67
N ALA A 122 -21.40 18.14 -19.33
CA ALA A 122 -21.51 17.03 -20.26
C ALA A 122 -22.01 15.73 -19.59
N ILE A 123 -21.58 15.47 -18.35
CA ILE A 123 -22.11 14.36 -17.53
C ILE A 123 -23.60 14.56 -17.25
N LEU A 124 -24.01 15.76 -16.83
CA LEU A 124 -25.40 16.06 -16.54
C LEU A 124 -26.29 15.87 -17.77
N GLU A 125 -25.87 16.40 -18.92
CA GLU A 125 -26.56 16.25 -20.21
C GLU A 125 -26.62 14.79 -20.68
N ALA A 126 -25.52 14.04 -20.51
CA ALA A 126 -25.44 12.63 -20.86
C ALA A 126 -26.38 11.74 -20.03
N ASN A 127 -26.84 12.21 -18.87
CA ASN A 127 -27.67 11.45 -17.93
C ASN A 127 -29.05 12.11 -17.72
N GLY A 128 -29.57 12.74 -18.78
CA GLY A 128 -30.95 13.24 -18.82
C GLY A 128 -31.19 14.50 -17.97
N GLY A 129 -30.15 15.32 -17.78
CA GLY A 129 -30.23 16.56 -17.01
C GLY A 129 -30.26 16.36 -15.50
N LYS A 130 -30.01 15.13 -15.00
CA LYS A 130 -30.01 14.80 -13.58
C LYS A 130 -28.63 14.32 -13.13
N PRO A 131 -28.18 14.70 -11.91
CA PRO A 131 -26.96 14.17 -11.33
C PRO A 131 -26.99 12.63 -11.31
N PRO A 132 -25.97 11.94 -11.86
CA PRO A 132 -25.93 10.49 -11.86
C PRO A 132 -25.90 9.91 -10.44
N GLN A 133 -26.59 8.79 -10.25
CA GLN A 133 -26.59 8.01 -9.01
C GLN A 133 -25.45 6.98 -9.06
N VAL A 134 -24.42 7.18 -8.24
CA VAL A 134 -23.23 6.31 -8.17
C VAL A 134 -23.19 5.61 -6.83
N PHE A 135 -23.14 4.28 -6.85
CA PHE A 135 -23.11 3.44 -5.65
C PHE A 135 -21.84 2.58 -5.55
N ASP A 136 -21.26 2.54 -4.35
CA ASP A 136 -20.19 1.61 -3.98
C ASP A 136 -20.58 0.73 -2.77
N PRO A 137 -20.85 -0.58 -2.96
CA PRO A 137 -21.18 -1.53 -1.89
C PRO A 137 -20.00 -1.98 -1.01
N PHE A 138 -18.76 -1.68 -1.42
CA PHE A 138 -17.52 -2.05 -0.71
C PHE A 138 -16.63 -0.82 -0.55
N ALA A 139 -17.23 0.28 -0.07
CA ALA A 139 -16.65 1.61 -0.20
C ALA A 139 -15.34 1.82 0.57
N GLY A 140 -15.13 1.06 1.65
CA GLY A 140 -13.92 1.13 2.46
C GLY A 140 -13.56 2.55 2.87
N GLY A 141 -12.42 3.04 2.39
CA GLY A 141 -11.93 4.39 2.68
C GLY A 141 -12.57 5.52 1.86
N GLY A 142 -13.47 5.24 0.91
CA GLY A 142 -14.28 6.26 0.22
C GLY A 142 -13.69 6.88 -1.04
N ALA A 143 -12.67 6.27 -1.66
CA ALA A 143 -12.00 6.85 -2.85
C ALA A 143 -12.95 7.02 -4.05
N ILE A 144 -13.75 6.00 -4.37
CA ILE A 144 -14.71 6.02 -5.48
C ILE A 144 -15.83 7.05 -5.26
N PRO A 145 -16.57 7.02 -4.13
CA PRO A 145 -17.63 7.99 -3.90
C PRO A 145 -17.12 9.43 -3.77
N LEU A 146 -15.92 9.66 -3.22
CA LEU A 146 -15.33 11.01 -3.16
C LEU A 146 -15.11 11.60 -4.56
N GLU A 147 -14.54 10.82 -5.47
CA GLU A 147 -14.34 11.25 -6.86
C GLU A 147 -15.67 11.40 -7.61
N ALA A 148 -16.67 10.58 -7.31
CA ALA A 148 -18.01 10.74 -7.88
C ALA A 148 -18.64 12.08 -7.45
N MET A 149 -18.54 12.45 -6.18
CA MET A 149 -19.01 13.75 -5.68
C MET A 149 -18.25 14.91 -6.32
N TRP A 150 -16.94 14.78 -6.54
CA TRP A 150 -16.15 15.81 -7.22
C TRP A 150 -16.60 16.06 -8.67
N LEU A 151 -17.15 15.03 -9.33
CA LEU A 151 -17.76 15.12 -10.66
C LEU A 151 -19.22 15.61 -10.64
N GLY A 152 -19.76 15.96 -9.47
CA GLY A 152 -21.14 16.42 -9.31
C GLY A 152 -22.19 15.31 -9.27
N CYS A 153 -21.80 14.06 -9.01
CA CYS A 153 -22.72 12.94 -8.88
C CYS A 153 -23.36 12.89 -7.48
N HIS A 154 -24.50 12.19 -7.38
CA HIS A 154 -25.05 11.75 -6.11
C HIS A 154 -24.38 10.42 -5.71
N ALA A 155 -23.63 10.43 -4.61
CA ALA A 155 -22.90 9.26 -4.15
C ALA A 155 -23.66 8.53 -3.03
N SER A 156 -23.83 7.23 -3.21
CA SER A 156 -24.22 6.30 -2.15
C SER A 156 -23.06 5.36 -1.87
N ALA A 157 -22.82 5.02 -0.62
CA ALA A 157 -21.81 4.04 -0.26
C ALA A 157 -22.24 3.20 0.95
N SER A 158 -21.77 1.97 0.99
CA SER A 158 -21.93 1.09 2.14
C SER A 158 -20.65 0.32 2.42
N ASP A 159 -20.46 -0.01 3.69
CA ASP A 159 -19.47 -0.97 4.12
C ASP A 159 -19.97 -1.66 5.40
N ILE A 160 -19.69 -2.96 5.54
CA ILE A 160 -20.06 -3.70 6.75
C ILE A 160 -19.16 -3.33 7.93
N ASN A 161 -17.98 -2.77 7.67
CA ASN A 161 -16.99 -2.44 8.67
C ASN A 161 -17.29 -1.09 9.34
N PRO A 162 -17.50 -1.07 10.67
CA PRO A 162 -17.73 0.18 11.42
C PRO A 162 -16.65 1.24 11.21
N VAL A 163 -15.39 0.80 11.06
CA VAL A 163 -14.27 1.71 10.81
C VAL A 163 -14.41 2.36 9.44
N ALA A 164 -14.73 1.61 8.38
CA ALA A 164 -14.98 2.17 7.05
C ALA A 164 -16.13 3.17 7.08
N TRP A 165 -17.26 2.78 7.69
CA TRP A 165 -18.43 3.66 7.79
C TRP A 165 -18.12 4.99 8.48
N LEU A 166 -17.41 4.96 9.61
CA LEU A 166 -16.97 6.19 10.31
C LEU A 166 -16.08 7.06 9.42
N LEU A 167 -15.17 6.44 8.64
CA LEU A 167 -14.32 7.17 7.69
C LEU A 167 -15.14 7.79 6.55
N LEU A 168 -16.16 7.09 6.06
CA LEU A 168 -17.02 7.58 4.99
C LEU A 168 -17.86 8.79 5.45
N LYS A 169 -18.35 8.82 6.70
CA LYS A 169 -18.93 10.04 7.29
C LYS A 169 -17.95 11.22 7.22
N GLY A 170 -16.70 10.99 7.61
CA GLY A 170 -15.65 12.02 7.60
C GLY A 170 -15.10 12.41 6.22
N THR A 171 -15.24 11.53 5.21
CA THR A 171 -14.75 11.77 3.83
C THR A 171 -15.84 12.33 2.91
N LEU A 172 -17.11 12.06 3.18
CA LEU A 172 -18.21 12.38 2.27
C LEU A 172 -19.28 13.25 2.93
N GLU A 173 -19.89 12.79 4.01
CA GLU A 173 -21.07 13.43 4.63
C GLU A 173 -20.72 14.79 5.24
N TYR A 174 -19.78 14.83 6.18
CA TYR A 174 -19.43 16.09 6.85
C TYR A 174 -18.73 17.09 5.92
N PRO A 175 -17.81 16.68 5.03
CA PRO A 175 -17.23 17.63 4.08
C PRO A 175 -18.29 18.28 3.17
N GLN A 176 -19.35 17.57 2.79
CA GLN A 176 -20.48 18.13 2.06
C GLN A 176 -21.32 19.06 2.95
N LYS A 177 -21.69 18.61 4.17
CA LYS A 177 -22.52 19.37 5.12
C LYS A 177 -21.88 20.71 5.52
N TYR A 178 -20.57 20.74 5.66
CA TYR A 178 -19.80 21.88 6.18
C TYR A 178 -19.08 22.69 5.11
N ALA A 179 -19.16 22.30 3.83
CA ALA A 179 -18.63 23.09 2.72
C ALA A 179 -19.07 24.56 2.83
N ASP A 180 -18.10 25.47 2.74
CA ASP A 180 -18.27 26.94 2.81
C ASP A 180 -18.92 27.49 4.10
N LYS A 181 -19.11 26.66 5.14
CA LYS A 181 -19.60 27.09 6.45
C LYS A 181 -18.47 27.53 7.36
N LYS A 182 -18.74 28.61 8.11
CA LYS A 182 -17.93 29.06 9.24
C LYS A 182 -18.83 29.34 10.43
N TRP A 183 -18.33 29.04 11.62
CA TRP A 183 -19.07 29.28 12.87
C TRP A 183 -18.12 29.65 14.01
N PRO A 184 -18.64 30.23 15.11
CA PRO A 184 -17.83 30.72 16.21
C PRO A 184 -16.93 29.64 16.82
N LEU A 185 -15.67 29.99 17.06
CA LEU A 185 -14.67 29.19 17.76
C LEU A 185 -14.85 29.30 19.27
N PRO A 186 -14.44 28.27 20.02
CA PRO A 186 -14.46 28.32 21.48
C PRO A 186 -13.54 29.41 22.04
N ASP A 187 -13.92 30.02 23.17
CA ASP A 187 -13.19 31.14 23.78
C ASP A 187 -11.73 30.80 24.17
N PHE A 188 -11.43 29.54 24.47
CA PHE A 188 -10.06 29.11 24.82
C PHE A 188 -9.07 29.34 23.67
N VAL A 189 -9.55 29.47 22.42
CA VAL A 189 -8.68 29.77 21.28
C VAL A 189 -8.00 31.15 21.44
N ASN A 190 -8.61 32.07 22.17
CA ASN A 190 -8.03 33.37 22.48
C ASN A 190 -6.73 33.28 23.31
N GLU A 191 -6.51 32.14 23.98
CA GLU A 191 -5.28 31.87 24.75
C GLU A 191 -4.09 31.50 23.84
N TRP A 192 -4.32 31.31 22.53
CA TRP A 192 -3.31 30.87 21.55
C TRP A 192 -3.05 31.91 20.45
N PRO A 193 -2.20 32.92 20.70
CA PRO A 193 -1.91 33.98 19.74
C PRO A 193 -1.44 33.47 18.38
N ASP A 194 -0.69 32.36 18.35
CA ASP A 194 -0.19 31.76 17.11
C ASP A 194 -1.31 31.16 16.25
N LEU A 195 -2.32 30.57 16.88
CA LEU A 195 -3.48 30.03 16.17
C LEU A 195 -4.38 31.16 15.66
N VAL A 196 -4.54 32.24 16.44
CA VAL A 196 -5.24 33.46 16.02
C VAL A 196 -4.50 34.14 14.85
N GLU A 197 -3.18 34.23 14.91
CA GLU A 197 -2.35 34.71 13.80
C GLU A 197 -2.51 33.84 12.54
N GLU A 198 -2.61 32.51 12.67
CA GLU A 198 -2.88 31.61 11.53
C GLU A 198 -4.24 31.91 10.89
N LEU A 199 -5.27 32.16 11.70
CA LEU A 199 -6.63 32.46 11.23
C LEU A 199 -6.68 33.74 10.38
N TYR A 200 -5.99 34.80 10.82
CA TYR A 200 -6.05 36.13 10.20
C TYR A 200 -4.91 36.46 9.24
N GLY A 201 -3.76 35.79 9.38
CA GLY A 201 -2.50 36.18 8.73
C GLY A 201 -2.41 35.93 7.23
N GLY A 202 -3.39 35.22 6.64
CA GLY A 202 -3.30 34.73 5.27
C GLY A 202 -2.04 33.87 5.05
N LYS A 203 -1.85 33.31 3.85
CA LYS A 203 -0.70 32.43 3.55
C LYS A 203 0.63 33.21 3.50
N LYS A 204 1.17 33.68 4.63
CA LYS A 204 2.60 33.98 4.74
C LYS A 204 3.35 32.66 4.80
N LYS A 205 3.95 32.26 3.66
CA LYS A 205 4.98 31.21 3.65
C LYS A 205 6.16 31.65 4.51
N ARG A 206 6.29 31.16 5.75
CA ARG A 206 7.60 31.01 6.41
C ARG A 206 7.63 30.03 7.61
N ARG A 207 8.45 28.99 7.43
CA ARG A 207 9.33 28.24 8.34
C ARG A 207 8.98 28.07 9.84
N GLN A 208 8.58 26.83 10.14
CA GLN A 208 9.12 25.88 11.14
C GLN A 208 9.09 26.17 12.66
N ARG A 209 8.60 25.12 13.36
CA ARG A 209 8.81 24.64 14.75
C ARG A 209 8.27 25.53 15.87
N TYR A 210 7.14 25.09 16.41
CA TYR A 210 6.85 25.31 17.81
C TYR A 210 7.54 24.18 18.61
N HIS A 211 8.13 24.57 19.74
CA HIS A 211 8.73 23.68 20.72
C HIS A 211 8.19 24.20 22.04
N PHE A 212 7.11 23.63 22.54
CA PHE A 212 6.60 23.99 23.86
C PHE A 212 7.33 23.19 24.94
N SER A 213 8.48 23.70 25.40
CA SER A 213 9.10 23.26 26.67
C SER A 213 10.18 24.22 27.22
N ASP A 214 10.08 25.55 27.02
CA ASP A 214 11.08 26.50 27.53
C ASP A 214 10.46 27.50 28.52
N GLU A 215 10.92 27.52 29.77
CA GLU A 215 10.57 28.51 30.80
C GLU A 215 10.83 29.95 30.33
N ARG A 216 11.75 30.17 29.38
CA ARG A 216 11.98 31.50 28.77
C ARG A 216 10.83 31.98 27.89
N GLN A 217 9.97 31.09 27.39
CA GLN A 217 8.78 31.48 26.60
C GLN A 217 7.60 31.85 27.49
N LEU A 218 7.49 31.33 28.72
CA LEU A 218 6.61 31.87 29.76
C LEU A 218 7.01 33.32 30.07
N TYR A 219 8.31 33.60 30.20
CA TYR A 219 8.81 34.96 30.38
C TYR A 219 8.57 35.87 29.16
N ILE A 220 8.68 35.36 27.92
CA ILE A 220 8.35 36.14 26.71
C ILE A 220 6.83 36.31 26.55
N HIS A 221 6.02 35.35 26.98
CA HIS A 221 4.56 35.45 26.99
C HIS A 221 4.11 36.47 28.03
N GLU A 222 4.67 36.45 29.24
CA GLU A 222 4.46 37.46 30.28
C GLU A 222 4.97 38.83 29.81
N ALA A 223 6.19 38.92 29.28
CA ALA A 223 6.74 40.18 28.75
C ALA A 223 5.98 40.72 27.53
N LYS A 224 5.42 39.86 26.68
CA LYS A 224 4.54 40.27 25.57
C LYS A 224 3.15 40.67 26.05
N LYS A 225 2.59 39.98 27.04
CA LYS A 225 1.34 40.35 27.70
C LYS A 225 1.50 41.70 28.41
N GLU A 226 2.67 41.94 29.00
CA GLU A 226 3.03 43.20 29.66
C GLU A 226 3.33 44.31 28.65
N TYR A 227 3.94 44.01 27.50
CA TYR A 227 4.09 44.94 26.37
C TYR A 227 2.74 45.33 25.76
N VAL A 228 1.86 44.36 25.50
CA VAL A 228 0.50 44.61 24.99
C VAL A 228 -0.32 45.43 26.00
N ASN A 229 -0.21 45.10 27.30
CA ASN A 229 -0.85 45.87 28.37
C ASN A 229 -0.25 47.28 28.53
N GLN A 230 1.06 47.48 28.27
CA GLN A 230 1.70 48.80 28.27
C GLN A 230 1.29 49.64 27.06
N GLU A 231 1.15 49.04 25.88
CA GLU A 231 0.67 49.73 24.68
C GLU A 231 -0.82 50.11 24.80
N LEU A 232 -1.66 49.25 25.40
CA LEU A 232 -3.05 49.56 25.73
C LEU A 232 -3.19 50.69 26.78
N ARG A 233 -2.20 50.86 27.66
CA ARG A 233 -2.14 52.00 28.61
C ARG A 233 -1.67 53.29 27.94
N LYS A 234 -0.83 53.21 26.90
CA LYS A 234 -0.40 54.38 26.12
C LYS A 234 -1.48 54.88 25.16
N SER A 235 -2.39 54.01 24.72
CA SER A 235 -3.50 54.39 23.83
C SER A 235 -4.68 55.10 24.53
N GLY A 236 -4.58 55.35 25.85
CA GLY A 236 -5.66 55.94 26.65
C GLY A 236 -5.24 57.13 27.50
N SER A 237 -4.81 58.25 26.90
CA SER A 237 -5.01 59.60 27.49
C SER A 237 -4.73 60.74 26.50
N GLU A 238 -5.81 61.44 26.14
CA GLU A 238 -6.00 62.90 25.95
C GLU A 238 -4.93 63.81 25.29
N ASN A 239 -5.30 64.25 24.07
CA ASN A 239 -5.29 65.64 23.53
C ASN A 239 -4.01 66.26 22.90
N PRO A 240 -4.17 67.28 22.01
CA PRO A 240 -3.69 67.21 20.62
C PRO A 240 -2.73 68.36 20.25
N ASP A 241 -1.78 68.12 19.35
CA ASP A 241 -1.32 69.07 18.32
C ASP A 241 0.02 68.63 17.71
N ASN A 242 0.17 68.95 16.42
CA ASN A 242 1.34 68.81 15.54
C ASN A 242 1.62 67.47 14.82
N SER A 243 0.96 67.37 13.66
CA SER A 243 1.46 66.95 12.34
C SER A 243 2.93 66.47 12.20
N SER A 244 3.12 65.25 11.67
CA SER A 244 3.52 65.08 10.26
C SER A 244 3.42 63.60 9.84
N SER A 245 2.99 63.41 8.60
CA SER A 245 2.55 62.18 7.96
C SER A 245 3.62 61.08 7.79
N PHE A 246 3.30 59.86 8.25
CA PHE A 246 3.76 58.62 7.63
C PHE A 246 2.55 57.68 7.44
N SER A 247 1.80 57.92 6.37
CA SER A 247 0.67 57.09 5.93
C SER A 247 1.18 55.87 5.16
N GLY A 248 0.93 54.65 5.64
CA GLY A 248 1.21 53.46 4.84
C GLY A 248 1.16 52.07 5.49
N VAL A 249 0.67 51.91 6.72
CA VAL A 249 0.39 50.58 7.29
C VAL A 249 -1.07 50.56 7.74
N PRO A 250 -1.91 49.63 7.26
CA PRO A 250 -3.23 49.44 7.84
C PRO A 250 -3.02 48.94 9.27
N GLU A 251 -3.34 49.78 10.26
CA GLU A 251 -3.55 49.32 11.64
C GLU A 251 -4.74 48.36 11.61
N PHE A 252 -4.45 47.06 11.68
CA PHE A 252 -5.45 46.04 11.93
C PHE A 252 -5.88 46.16 13.40
N GLN A 253 -6.87 47.00 13.68
CA GLN A 253 -7.69 46.85 14.88
C GLN A 253 -8.52 45.57 14.70
N ILE A 254 -8.09 44.48 15.34
CA ILE A 254 -8.90 43.25 15.43
C ILE A 254 -9.97 43.51 16.49
N ASP A 255 -11.20 43.69 16.05
CA ASP A 255 -12.36 43.76 16.92
C ASP A 255 -12.69 42.37 17.49
N LEU A 256 -12.08 42.05 18.64
CA LEU A 256 -12.32 40.83 19.41
C LEU A 256 -13.72 40.78 20.05
N SER A 257 -14.54 41.83 19.92
CA SER A 257 -15.91 41.85 20.47
C SER A 257 -16.91 41.01 19.65
N SER A 258 -16.56 40.71 18.39
CA SER A 258 -17.26 39.72 17.56
C SER A 258 -16.46 38.42 17.57
N GLY A 259 -16.95 37.39 18.29
CA GLY A 259 -16.22 36.13 18.49
C GLY A 259 -15.60 35.55 17.20
N LEU A 260 -14.38 35.00 17.32
CA LEU A 260 -13.63 34.40 16.22
C LEU A 260 -14.47 33.33 15.53
N SER A 261 -14.59 33.33 14.20
CA SER A 261 -15.32 32.28 13.46
C SER A 261 -14.44 31.63 12.40
N ALA A 262 -14.51 30.30 12.27
CA ALA A 262 -13.67 29.54 11.35
C ALA A 262 -14.37 28.31 10.75
N ASP A 263 -13.71 27.69 9.77
CA ASP A 263 -14.20 26.50 9.08
C ASP A 263 -13.91 25.20 9.87
N LEU A 264 -14.54 24.11 9.43
CA LEU A 264 -14.40 22.78 10.04
C LEU A 264 -12.93 22.34 10.24
N PRO A 265 -12.03 22.43 9.24
CA PRO A 265 -10.61 22.14 9.45
C PRO A 265 -9.97 22.93 10.59
N PHE A 266 -10.33 24.19 10.78
CA PHE A 266 -9.78 24.99 11.87
C PHE A 266 -10.31 24.53 13.24
N HIS A 267 -11.60 24.20 13.34
CA HIS A 267 -12.17 23.62 14.55
C HIS A 267 -11.49 22.30 14.94
N ILE A 268 -11.16 21.44 13.96
CA ILE A 268 -10.38 20.21 14.19
C ILE A 268 -8.99 20.56 14.76
N ARG A 269 -8.33 21.61 14.25
CA ARG A 269 -7.03 22.06 14.79
C ARG A 269 -7.16 22.57 16.22
N ALA A 270 -8.15 23.38 16.51
CA ALA A 270 -8.37 23.95 17.83
C ALA A 270 -8.63 22.86 18.88
N TRP A 271 -9.61 21.98 18.63
CA TRP A 271 -9.93 20.89 19.57
C TRP A 271 -8.84 19.82 19.63
N GLY A 272 -8.18 19.52 18.51
CA GLY A 272 -7.02 18.64 18.50
C GLY A 272 -5.90 19.18 19.40
N ARG A 273 -5.59 20.48 19.31
CA ARG A 273 -4.60 21.13 20.17
C ARG A 273 -5.03 21.12 21.64
N TRP A 274 -6.31 21.36 21.91
CA TRP A 274 -6.88 21.31 23.26
C TRP A 274 -6.62 19.95 23.95
N VAL A 275 -6.78 18.86 23.21
CA VAL A 275 -6.47 17.49 23.69
C VAL A 275 -4.97 17.31 23.89
N LEU A 276 -4.16 17.75 22.92
CA LEU A 276 -2.71 17.61 22.96
C LEU A 276 -2.08 18.31 24.19
N GLU A 277 -2.48 19.56 24.47
CA GLU A 277 -1.90 20.33 25.59
C GLU A 277 -2.21 19.68 26.95
N ARG A 278 -3.41 19.12 27.14
CA ARG A 278 -3.79 18.41 28.36
C ARG A 278 -3.05 17.08 28.51
N ALA A 279 -2.99 16.32 27.42
CA ALA A 279 -2.21 15.08 27.41
C ALA A 279 -0.72 15.35 27.69
N GLN A 280 -0.16 16.46 27.17
CA GLN A 280 1.21 16.90 27.47
C GLN A 280 1.40 17.21 28.95
N GLN A 281 0.49 17.96 29.56
CA GLN A 281 0.55 18.30 30.99
C GLN A 281 0.59 17.05 31.88
N GLU A 282 -0.25 16.06 31.58
CA GLU A 282 -0.31 14.84 32.39
C GLU A 282 0.84 13.86 32.13
N LEU A 283 1.27 13.73 30.87
CA LEU A 283 2.25 12.73 30.47
C LEU A 283 3.71 13.22 30.54
N ALA A 284 3.95 14.51 30.75
CA ALA A 284 5.30 15.09 30.81
C ALA A 284 6.22 14.34 31.79
N LYS A 285 5.69 13.90 32.93
CA LYS A 285 6.45 13.15 33.95
C LYS A 285 6.93 11.76 33.49
N TYR A 286 6.33 11.19 32.44
CA TYR A 286 6.70 9.87 31.89
C TYR A 286 7.63 9.97 30.66
N TYR A 287 7.78 11.18 30.10
CA TYR A 287 8.51 11.47 28.85
C TYR A 287 9.46 12.67 29.04
N PRO A 288 10.57 12.50 29.78
CA PRO A 288 11.45 13.61 30.13
C PRO A 288 12.21 14.15 28.91
N VAL A 289 12.47 15.46 28.93
CA VAL A 289 13.41 16.11 28.00
C VAL A 289 14.77 16.21 28.68
N VAL A 290 15.76 15.47 28.17
CA VAL A 290 17.10 15.43 28.75
C VAL A 290 18.01 16.40 27.99
N ASN A 291 18.77 17.24 28.69
CA ASN A 291 19.70 18.22 28.12
C ASN A 291 19.08 19.22 27.12
N GLY A 292 17.77 19.47 27.20
CA GLY A 292 17.06 20.28 26.20
C GLY A 292 16.99 19.65 24.82
N GLU A 293 17.27 18.34 24.70
CA GLU A 293 17.25 17.58 23.46
C GLU A 293 15.91 16.82 23.35
N PRO A 294 15.00 17.20 22.43
CA PRO A 294 13.69 16.56 22.33
C PRO A 294 13.82 15.09 21.90
N THR A 295 13.20 14.20 22.68
CA THR A 295 13.18 12.77 22.38
C THR A 295 12.32 12.47 21.16
N VAL A 296 12.91 11.74 20.22
CA VAL A 296 12.26 11.28 18.98
C VAL A 296 11.55 9.95 19.19
N ALA A 297 12.28 9.00 19.76
CA ALA A 297 11.83 7.65 20.01
C ALA A 297 12.76 6.97 21.03
N TYR A 298 12.17 6.13 21.87
CA TYR A 298 12.86 5.15 22.71
C TYR A 298 12.92 3.84 21.95
N LEU A 299 14.11 3.27 21.79
CA LEU A 299 14.31 2.02 21.07
C LEU A 299 14.38 0.87 22.08
N TRP A 300 13.60 -0.17 21.82
CA TRP A 300 13.42 -1.30 22.72
C TRP A 300 13.68 -2.61 22.00
N ALA A 301 14.17 -3.60 22.74
CA ALA A 301 14.24 -4.98 22.31
C ALA A 301 13.44 -5.85 23.26
N ARG A 302 12.64 -6.77 22.71
CA ARG A 302 12.09 -7.89 23.48
C ARG A 302 13.23 -8.78 23.96
N THR A 303 13.09 -9.42 25.11
CA THR A 303 14.10 -10.31 25.68
C THR A 303 13.55 -11.71 25.88
N VAL A 304 14.39 -12.72 25.69
CA VAL A 304 14.13 -14.13 26.07
C VAL A 304 15.18 -14.61 27.05
N ARG A 305 14.88 -15.67 27.79
CA ARG A 305 15.84 -16.32 28.69
C ARG A 305 16.60 -17.39 27.93
N ASP A 306 17.92 -17.34 28.03
CA ASP A 306 18.80 -18.42 27.60
C ASP A 306 18.51 -19.69 28.41
N ILE A 307 18.39 -20.83 27.75
CA ILE A 307 18.12 -22.12 28.42
C ILE A 307 19.35 -22.61 29.19
N GLN A 308 20.56 -22.27 28.73
CA GLN A 308 21.81 -22.74 29.32
C GLN A 308 22.30 -21.79 30.40
N THR A 309 22.38 -20.49 30.07
CA THR A 309 22.98 -19.50 30.97
C THR A 309 21.96 -18.80 31.88
N GLU A 310 20.66 -18.95 31.58
CA GLU A 310 19.55 -18.16 32.15
C GLU A 310 19.66 -16.65 31.90
N GLY A 311 20.62 -16.23 31.07
CA GLY A 311 20.84 -14.86 30.65
C GLY A 311 19.65 -14.28 29.88
N ARG A 312 19.36 -13.00 30.08
CA ARG A 312 18.37 -12.28 29.26
C ARG A 312 19.02 -11.83 27.96
N ILE A 313 18.60 -12.45 26.86
CA ILE A 313 19.06 -12.15 25.50
C ILE A 313 18.09 -11.14 24.87
N PRO A 314 18.52 -9.91 24.52
CA PRO A 314 17.73 -9.00 23.71
C PRO A 314 17.61 -9.52 22.29
N ILE A 315 16.40 -9.56 21.73
CA ILE A 315 16.11 -10.00 20.36
C ILE A 315 16.12 -8.79 19.44
N LEU A 316 17.20 -8.66 18.67
CA LEU A 316 17.41 -7.58 17.71
C LEU A 316 17.56 -8.18 16.30
N LYS A 317 16.90 -7.62 15.29
CA LYS A 317 17.13 -8.01 13.90
C LYS A 317 18.45 -7.46 13.34
N THR A 318 18.86 -6.31 13.83
CA THR A 318 20.08 -5.61 13.43
C THR A 318 20.60 -4.82 14.62
N PHE A 319 21.92 -4.65 14.71
CA PHE A 319 22.50 -3.74 15.69
C PHE A 319 22.58 -2.30 15.16
N LEU A 320 22.32 -2.06 13.88
CA LEU A 320 22.38 -0.73 13.29
C LEU A 320 21.17 0.14 13.63
N LEU A 321 21.43 1.30 14.22
CA LEU A 321 20.43 2.35 14.47
C LEU A 321 20.36 3.36 13.32
N SER A 322 21.47 3.60 12.63
CA SER A 322 21.55 4.49 11.45
C SER A 322 22.47 3.90 10.40
N ARG A 323 21.99 3.83 9.15
CA ARG A 323 22.75 3.35 7.98
C ARG A 323 23.27 4.47 7.09
N LYS A 324 22.94 5.73 7.39
CA LYS A 324 23.33 6.88 6.57
C LYS A 324 24.86 7.02 6.56
N ARG A 325 25.47 7.00 5.37
CA ARG A 325 26.91 7.20 5.18
C ARG A 325 27.36 8.51 5.84
N GLY A 326 28.45 8.46 6.61
CA GLY A 326 28.95 9.60 7.37
C GLY A 326 28.19 9.89 8.67
N LYS A 327 27.14 9.13 8.98
CA LYS A 327 26.30 9.23 10.19
C LYS A 327 25.85 7.87 10.68
N ARG A 328 26.67 6.83 10.47
CA ARG A 328 26.33 5.47 10.93
C ARG A 328 26.35 5.43 12.45
N VAL A 329 25.40 4.69 13.01
CA VAL A 329 25.30 4.44 14.45
C VAL A 329 24.86 3.01 14.67
N ALA A 330 25.52 2.31 15.60
CA ALA A 330 25.27 0.91 15.92
C ALA A 330 25.30 0.64 17.43
N LEU A 331 24.60 -0.40 17.85
CA LEU A 331 24.63 -0.98 19.19
C LEU A 331 25.71 -2.06 19.26
N LEU A 332 26.71 -1.91 20.11
CA LEU A 332 27.62 -2.99 20.46
C LEU A 332 27.06 -3.72 21.69
N PRO A 333 26.61 -4.99 21.58
CA PRO A 333 26.17 -5.76 22.73
C PRO A 333 27.37 -6.11 23.63
N ILE A 334 27.24 -5.82 24.94
CA ILE A 334 28.22 -6.12 25.97
C ILE A 334 27.57 -7.06 27.00
N PRO A 335 27.91 -8.35 27.03
CA PRO A 335 27.35 -9.29 27.99
C PRO A 335 27.92 -9.05 29.40
N ASP A 336 27.04 -8.95 30.39
CA ASP A 336 27.38 -9.05 31.81
C ASP A 336 27.00 -10.46 32.29
N ASN A 337 28.00 -11.35 32.34
CA ASN A 337 27.81 -12.74 32.75
C ASN A 337 27.44 -12.87 34.25
N THR A 338 27.72 -11.86 35.07
CA THR A 338 27.39 -11.88 36.51
C THR A 338 25.94 -11.50 36.72
N LYS A 339 25.51 -10.41 36.10
CA LYS A 339 24.11 -9.93 36.18
C LYS A 339 23.18 -10.67 35.23
N LYS A 340 23.72 -11.52 34.34
CA LYS A 340 22.96 -12.28 33.34
C LYS A 340 22.13 -11.36 32.42
N VAL A 341 22.68 -10.20 32.06
CA VAL A 341 22.04 -9.20 31.17
C VAL A 341 23.01 -8.72 30.10
N VAL A 342 22.49 -8.25 28.96
CA VAL A 342 23.28 -7.62 27.90
C VAL A 342 23.07 -6.11 27.96
N THR A 343 24.16 -5.35 28.04
CA THR A 343 24.15 -3.88 27.93
C THR A 343 24.62 -3.44 26.55
N PHE A 344 24.50 -2.17 26.21
CA PHE A 344 24.88 -1.66 24.89
C PHE A 344 25.79 -0.44 24.98
N LYS A 345 26.86 -0.44 24.18
CA LYS A 345 27.68 0.74 23.89
C LYS A 345 27.39 1.22 22.47
N LEU A 346 27.30 2.53 22.26
CA LEU A 346 27.09 3.07 20.93
C LEU A 346 28.39 3.17 20.14
N LEU A 347 28.39 2.63 18.94
CA LEU A 347 29.43 2.87 17.93
C LEU A 347 28.91 3.88 16.92
N THR A 348 29.68 4.92 16.66
CA THR A 348 29.35 5.99 15.71
C THR A 348 30.20 5.88 14.45
N GLU A 349 29.99 6.76 13.48
CA GLU A 349 30.83 6.89 12.29
C GLU A 349 32.32 7.01 12.64
N GLU A 350 32.65 7.66 13.76
CA GLU A 350 34.03 7.80 14.24
C GLU A 350 34.70 6.48 14.62
N HIS A 351 33.91 5.45 14.90
CA HIS A 351 34.37 4.10 15.22
C HIS A 351 34.41 3.21 13.97
N LEU A 352 33.58 3.49 12.96
CA LEU A 352 33.30 2.58 11.83
C LEU A 352 33.93 3.04 10.50
N SER A 353 34.46 4.26 10.42
CA SER A 353 34.85 4.88 9.15
C SER A 353 36.00 4.20 8.41
N ASN A 354 36.95 3.57 9.13
CA ASN A 354 38.12 2.94 8.52
C ASN A 354 38.58 1.68 9.30
N PRO A 355 39.41 0.81 8.69
CA PRO A 355 39.88 -0.42 9.32
C PRO A 355 40.60 -0.20 10.66
N GLU A 356 41.44 0.83 10.79
CA GLU A 356 42.18 1.12 12.03
C GLU A 356 41.25 1.42 13.21
N ARG A 357 40.20 2.21 12.99
CA ARG A 357 39.18 2.53 14.01
C ARG A 357 38.37 1.30 14.38
N ARG A 358 38.04 0.44 13.42
CA ARG A 358 37.37 -0.84 13.68
C ARG A 358 38.27 -1.78 14.47
N MET A 359 39.57 -1.84 14.18
CA MET A 359 40.54 -2.61 14.95
C MET A 359 40.59 -2.16 16.41
N ARG A 360 40.58 -0.84 16.68
CA ARG A 360 40.49 -0.33 18.07
C ARG A 360 39.24 -0.80 18.81
N VAL A 361 38.09 -0.87 18.12
CA VAL A 361 36.86 -1.42 18.73
C VAL A 361 37.06 -2.89 19.13
N ILE A 362 37.73 -3.69 18.30
CA ILE A 362 38.04 -5.09 18.61
C ILE A 362 39.03 -5.21 19.78
N GLU A 363 40.01 -4.31 19.88
CA GLU A 363 40.99 -4.26 20.98
C GLU A 363 40.34 -3.86 22.31
N ASP A 364 39.47 -2.84 22.29
CA ASP A 364 38.71 -2.38 23.46
C ASP A 364 37.72 -3.44 23.96
N HIS A 365 37.32 -4.37 23.08
CA HIS A 365 36.30 -5.38 23.36
C HIS A 365 36.76 -6.79 22.93
N PRO A 366 37.70 -7.43 23.66
CA PRO A 366 38.34 -8.69 23.24
C PRO A 366 37.38 -9.87 23.03
N PHE A 367 36.20 -9.87 23.67
CA PHE A 367 35.18 -10.90 23.47
C PHE A 367 34.69 -10.98 22.01
N LEU A 368 34.80 -9.90 21.23
CA LEU A 368 34.48 -9.92 19.80
C LEU A 368 35.35 -10.91 19.02
N LYS A 369 36.62 -11.08 19.41
CA LYS A 369 37.50 -12.10 18.81
C LYS A 369 37.01 -13.51 19.11
N THR A 370 36.50 -13.75 20.32
CA THR A 370 35.92 -15.06 20.68
C THR A 370 34.64 -15.38 19.92
N TRP A 371 33.92 -14.35 19.47
CA TRP A 371 32.74 -14.49 18.62
C TRP A 371 33.07 -14.61 17.12
N GLY A 372 34.36 -14.60 16.74
CA GLY A 372 34.80 -14.66 15.35
C GLY A 372 34.69 -13.33 14.59
N VAL A 373 34.54 -12.21 15.29
CA VAL A 373 34.43 -10.88 14.66
C VAL A 373 35.82 -10.25 14.51
N THR A 374 36.13 -9.81 13.29
CA THR A 374 37.37 -9.12 12.93
C THR A 374 37.07 -7.68 12.49
N GLU A 375 38.10 -6.86 12.28
CA GLU A 375 37.96 -5.50 11.75
C GLU A 375 37.32 -5.45 10.35
N ALA A 376 37.48 -6.51 9.56
CA ALA A 376 36.86 -6.66 8.25
C ALA A 376 35.38 -7.10 8.35
N THR A 377 35.04 -7.95 9.31
CA THR A 377 33.68 -8.50 9.45
C THR A 377 32.78 -7.75 10.43
N LEU A 378 33.32 -6.79 11.20
CA LEU A 378 32.57 -6.01 12.20
C LEU A 378 31.33 -5.32 11.62
N GLU A 379 31.42 -4.75 10.41
CA GLU A 379 30.25 -4.11 9.80
C GLU A 379 29.16 -5.13 9.41
N ASP A 380 29.52 -6.29 8.89
CA ASP A 380 28.57 -7.37 8.57
C ASP A 380 27.94 -7.93 9.84
N PHE A 381 28.74 -8.08 10.90
CA PHE A 381 28.25 -8.42 12.24
C PHE A 381 27.23 -7.40 12.72
N LEU A 382 27.50 -6.10 12.68
CA LEU A 382 26.54 -5.08 13.15
C LEU A 382 25.26 -5.04 12.32
N ARG A 383 25.32 -5.44 11.04
CA ARG A 383 24.11 -5.55 10.21
C ARG A 383 23.21 -6.71 10.68
N LYS A 384 23.78 -7.75 11.31
CA LYS A 384 23.10 -8.94 11.84
C LYS A 384 22.86 -8.79 13.35
N GLY A 385 21.61 -8.76 13.80
CA GLY A 385 21.32 -8.73 15.23
C GLY A 385 21.45 -10.11 15.89
N THR A 386 20.91 -10.24 17.11
CA THR A 386 20.82 -11.54 17.82
C THR A 386 19.81 -12.51 17.18
N LYS A 387 18.86 -12.00 16.39
CA LYS A 387 17.81 -12.77 15.72
C LYS A 387 18.23 -13.20 14.30
N SER A 388 18.17 -14.50 14.04
CA SER A 388 18.22 -15.11 12.70
C SER A 388 16.85 -15.69 12.32
N ASP A 389 16.64 -16.16 11.09
CA ASP A 389 15.34 -16.77 10.70
C ASP A 389 15.01 -18.03 11.52
N ALA A 390 16.03 -18.79 11.95
CA ALA A 390 15.87 -20.04 12.68
C ALA A 390 15.69 -19.85 14.20
N GLY A 391 16.11 -18.72 14.75
CA GLY A 391 16.10 -18.53 16.20
C GLY A 391 16.92 -17.32 16.67
N VAL A 392 17.45 -17.41 17.90
CA VAL A 392 18.26 -16.37 18.54
C VAL A 392 19.56 -16.98 19.06
N TRP A 393 20.68 -16.29 18.89
CA TRP A 393 21.97 -16.66 19.49
C TRP A 393 22.21 -15.87 20.79
N SER A 394 23.03 -16.43 21.69
CA SER A 394 23.30 -15.86 23.02
C SER A 394 24.66 -15.16 23.08
N PRO A 395 24.73 -13.89 23.54
CA PRO A 395 25.99 -13.20 23.82
C PRO A 395 26.74 -13.67 25.07
N PHE A 396 26.14 -14.49 25.92
CA PHE A 396 26.75 -14.89 27.20
C PHE A 396 27.88 -15.92 27.03
N GLU A 397 28.73 -16.02 28.06
CA GLU A 397 29.90 -16.90 28.11
C GLU A 397 30.86 -16.73 26.94
N LYS A 398 30.90 -17.69 26.00
CA LYS A 398 31.79 -17.68 24.82
C LYS A 398 31.13 -17.10 23.57
N GLY A 399 29.83 -16.75 23.60
CA GLY A 399 28.99 -16.20 22.52
C GLY A 399 29.30 -16.66 21.09
N ARG A 400 28.37 -17.35 20.44
CA ARG A 400 28.58 -17.86 19.07
C ARG A 400 27.49 -17.34 18.14
N PRO A 401 27.73 -16.25 17.38
CA PRO A 401 26.75 -15.69 16.46
C PRO A 401 26.17 -16.69 15.45
N ASP A 402 26.97 -17.70 15.08
CA ASP A 402 26.56 -18.75 14.12
C ASP A 402 25.81 -19.93 14.77
N MET A 403 25.66 -19.95 16.09
CA MET A 403 25.01 -21.05 16.82
C MET A 403 23.75 -20.55 17.55
N LEU A 404 22.65 -21.27 17.38
CA LEU A 404 21.39 -20.93 18.04
C LEU A 404 21.46 -21.28 19.53
N ALA A 405 21.04 -20.34 20.37
CA ALA A 405 20.74 -20.58 21.78
C ALA A 405 19.27 -20.98 21.97
N LEU A 406 18.36 -20.41 21.16
CA LEU A 406 16.96 -20.79 21.11
C LEU A 406 16.46 -20.87 19.67
N THR A 407 15.65 -21.87 19.39
CA THR A 407 14.86 -22.01 18.17
C THR A 407 13.62 -21.10 18.18
N MET A 408 12.99 -20.92 17.02
CA MET A 408 11.72 -20.20 16.93
C MET A 408 10.60 -20.79 17.78
N GLU A 409 10.56 -22.11 17.98
CA GLU A 409 9.51 -22.74 18.77
C GLU A 409 9.70 -22.50 20.27
N GLU A 410 10.94 -22.55 20.76
CA GLU A 410 11.24 -22.23 22.15
C GLU A 410 10.95 -20.76 22.47
N ILE A 411 11.18 -19.85 21.52
CA ILE A 411 10.79 -18.43 21.67
C ILE A 411 9.27 -18.29 21.77
N ARG A 412 8.49 -19.00 20.95
CA ARG A 412 7.02 -19.01 21.04
C ARG A 412 6.56 -19.55 22.38
N GLU A 413 7.14 -20.65 22.84
CA GLU A 413 6.81 -21.26 24.13
C GLU A 413 7.10 -20.28 25.29
N GLN A 414 8.24 -19.58 25.26
CA GLN A 414 8.53 -18.54 26.25
C GLN A 414 7.52 -17.40 26.20
N GLY A 415 7.09 -16.98 25.00
CA GLY A 415 6.03 -15.99 24.83
C GLY A 415 4.71 -16.46 25.44
N ARG A 416 4.27 -17.67 25.08
CA ARG A 416 3.02 -18.30 25.60
C ARG A 416 3.04 -18.48 27.12
N ARG A 417 4.22 -18.68 27.73
CA ARG A 417 4.41 -18.78 29.18
C ARG A 417 4.64 -17.43 29.88
N GLY A 418 4.61 -16.31 29.16
CA GLY A 418 4.85 -14.97 29.74
C GLY A 418 6.29 -14.73 30.20
N LEU A 419 7.26 -15.48 29.69
CA LEU A 419 8.68 -15.38 30.08
C LEU A 419 9.45 -14.30 29.29
N MET A 420 8.87 -13.80 28.19
CA MET A 420 9.46 -12.71 27.41
C MET A 420 9.43 -11.40 28.20
N GLY A 421 10.51 -10.62 28.12
CA GLY A 421 10.58 -9.26 28.68
C GLY A 421 10.84 -8.20 27.61
N ILE A 422 11.15 -6.99 28.05
CA ILE A 422 11.60 -5.88 27.19
C ILE A 422 12.76 -5.12 27.86
N GLN A 423 13.62 -4.50 27.06
CA GLN A 423 14.74 -3.69 27.52
C GLN A 423 14.96 -2.50 26.57
N MET A 424 15.12 -1.30 27.12
CA MET A 424 15.46 -0.11 26.33
C MET A 424 16.93 -0.20 25.91
N THR A 425 17.20 -0.06 24.61
CA THR A 425 18.54 -0.23 24.03
C THR A 425 19.21 1.09 23.69
N ALA A 426 18.45 2.08 23.22
CA ALA A 426 18.94 3.42 22.91
C ALA A 426 17.80 4.44 22.88
N VAL A 427 18.16 5.72 22.96
CA VAL A 427 17.23 6.85 22.77
C VAL A 427 17.68 7.66 21.57
N CYS A 428 16.77 7.90 20.64
CA CYS A 428 16.98 8.83 19.54
C CYS A 428 16.47 10.21 19.95
N VAL A 429 17.29 11.24 19.75
CA VAL A 429 16.99 12.63 20.11
C VAL A 429 17.26 13.55 18.93
N GLU A 430 16.71 14.76 18.97
CA GLU A 430 17.13 15.84 18.09
C GLU A 430 18.13 16.77 18.77
N THR A 431 19.26 17.02 18.11
CA THR A 431 20.28 17.97 18.54
C THR A 431 20.53 19.01 17.48
N ILE A 432 20.80 20.25 17.88
CA ILE A 432 21.25 21.30 16.97
C ILE A 432 22.77 21.39 17.13
N PRO A 433 23.57 20.91 16.16
CA PRO A 433 25.02 20.95 16.29
C PRO A 433 25.52 22.39 16.37
N PRO A 434 26.61 22.67 17.11
CA PRO A 434 27.23 23.99 17.16
C PRO A 434 27.46 24.55 15.75
N GLY A 435 27.03 25.79 15.51
CA GLY A 435 27.16 26.47 14.21
C GLY A 435 26.20 26.03 13.11
N LYS A 436 25.28 25.08 13.37
CA LYS A 436 24.24 24.67 12.40
C LYS A 436 22.86 25.20 12.80
N LYS A 437 22.04 25.55 11.80
CA LYS A 437 20.66 26.04 12.00
C LYS A 437 19.60 24.93 11.98
N LYS A 438 19.96 23.70 11.61
CA LYS A 438 19.02 22.58 11.47
C LYS A 438 19.34 21.50 12.48
N ALA A 439 18.32 21.05 13.21
CA ALA A 439 18.41 19.88 14.06
C ALA A 439 18.75 18.62 13.23
N VAL A 440 19.54 17.74 13.82
CA VAL A 440 19.88 16.42 13.31
C VAL A 440 19.51 15.37 14.34
N LYS A 441 19.21 14.16 13.86
CA LYS A 441 18.95 13.02 14.75
C LYS A 441 20.28 12.48 15.26
N THR A 442 20.39 12.36 16.58
CA THR A 442 21.50 11.72 17.28
C THR A 442 20.96 10.62 18.19
N TYR A 443 21.86 9.79 18.73
CA TYR A 443 21.50 8.65 19.55
C TYR A 443 22.37 8.65 20.80
N ARG A 444 21.79 8.24 21.91
CA ARG A 444 22.49 8.06 23.20
C ARG A 444 22.00 6.81 23.91
N ALA A 445 22.77 6.36 24.89
CA ALA A 445 22.29 5.36 25.84
C ALA A 445 21.14 5.95 26.68
N PRO A 446 20.18 5.12 27.11
CA PRO A 446 19.14 5.56 28.03
C PRO A 446 19.74 5.88 29.40
N ILE A 447 19.23 6.91 30.07
CA ILE A 447 19.57 7.21 31.46
C ILE A 447 18.63 6.49 32.43
N GLN A 448 19.04 6.36 33.70
CA GLN A 448 18.25 5.64 34.71
C GLN A 448 16.85 6.23 34.89
N ASP A 449 16.72 7.56 34.94
CA ASP A 449 15.44 8.25 35.06
C ASP A 449 14.47 7.89 33.92
N GLU A 450 14.94 7.77 32.68
CA GLU A 450 14.10 7.40 31.54
C GLU A 450 13.60 5.96 31.62
N ILE A 451 14.41 5.07 32.21
CA ILE A 451 14.06 3.66 32.43
C ILE A 451 13.02 3.57 33.55
N ASP A 452 13.19 4.34 34.62
CA ASP A 452 12.28 4.34 35.76
C ASP A 452 10.94 4.99 35.40
N MET A 453 10.95 6.11 34.66
CA MET A 453 9.73 6.76 34.15
C MET A 453 8.98 5.93 33.10
N ALA A 454 9.63 4.94 32.48
CA ALA A 454 8.97 3.99 31.60
C ALA A 454 8.19 2.90 32.36
N ARG A 455 8.43 2.75 33.66
CA ARG A 455 7.66 1.85 34.54
C ARG A 455 6.43 2.60 35.01
N VAL A 456 5.28 2.04 34.68
CA VAL A 456 3.97 2.57 35.05
C VAL A 456 3.27 1.52 35.88
N GLU A 457 2.71 1.94 37.00
CA GLU A 457 1.96 1.08 37.91
C GLU A 457 0.60 0.72 37.29
N VAL A 458 0.05 -0.43 37.67
CA VAL A 458 -1.21 -0.92 37.08
C VAL A 458 -2.38 0.00 37.46
N GLU A 459 -2.33 0.56 38.67
CA GLU A 459 -3.31 1.49 39.22
C GLU A 459 -3.41 2.78 38.41
N ASP A 460 -2.28 3.30 37.88
CA ASP A 460 -2.28 4.47 37.00
C ASP A 460 -3.06 4.18 35.71
N ILE A 461 -2.92 2.97 35.16
CA ILE A 461 -3.65 2.55 33.96
C ILE A 461 -5.13 2.38 34.28
N GLU A 462 -5.46 1.64 35.35
CA GLU A 462 -6.85 1.44 35.78
C GLU A 462 -7.58 2.77 36.04
N ALA A 463 -6.92 3.72 36.69
CA ALA A 463 -7.49 5.04 36.96
C ALA A 463 -7.85 5.83 35.69
N VAL A 464 -7.04 5.72 34.64
CA VAL A 464 -7.30 6.40 33.36
C VAL A 464 -8.50 5.78 32.62
N PHE A 465 -8.71 4.46 32.75
CA PHE A 465 -9.79 3.72 32.09
C PHE A 465 -11.07 3.56 32.94
N ALA A 466 -11.07 3.96 34.21
CA ALA A 466 -12.16 3.69 35.16
C ALA A 466 -13.55 4.16 34.68
N ASN A 467 -13.61 5.32 34.01
CA ASN A 467 -14.86 5.91 33.49
C ASN A 467 -14.95 5.85 31.96
N VAL A 468 -14.13 5.01 31.32
CA VAL A 468 -14.15 4.81 29.87
C VAL A 468 -15.10 3.64 29.57
N PRO A 469 -16.08 3.80 28.66
CA PRO A 469 -16.91 2.68 28.21
C PRO A 469 -16.03 1.50 27.77
N ASP A 470 -16.41 0.26 28.08
CA ASP A 470 -15.61 -0.96 27.83
C ASP A 470 -14.20 -1.00 28.48
N GLY A 471 -13.84 -0.03 29.33
CA GLY A 471 -12.63 -0.01 30.14
C GLY A 471 -11.33 -0.23 29.35
N ILE A 472 -10.42 -1.04 29.91
CA ILE A 472 -9.16 -1.41 29.27
C ILE A 472 -9.43 -2.30 28.03
N PRO A 473 -8.69 -2.16 26.90
CA PRO A 473 -8.80 -3.00 25.70
C PRO A 473 -8.48 -4.49 25.88
N ASP A 474 -9.39 -5.20 26.54
CA ASP A 474 -9.29 -6.60 26.91
C ASP A 474 -9.84 -7.58 25.86
N GLU A 475 -10.39 -7.06 24.77
CA GLU A 475 -10.88 -7.87 23.66
C GLU A 475 -9.74 -8.70 23.04
N PRO A 476 -10.03 -9.92 22.54
CA PRO A 476 -9.00 -10.79 22.00
C PRO A 476 -8.39 -10.23 20.72
N THR A 477 -7.09 -10.43 20.54
CA THR A 477 -6.43 -10.23 19.24
C THR A 477 -6.91 -11.28 18.22
N PRO A 478 -6.71 -11.08 16.91
CA PRO A 478 -7.07 -12.08 15.91
C PRO A 478 -6.21 -13.35 16.05
N LYS A 479 -6.86 -14.51 15.86
CA LYS A 479 -6.13 -15.77 15.67
C LYS A 479 -5.33 -15.71 14.38
N GLY A 480 -4.13 -16.28 14.36
CA GLY A 480 -3.22 -16.18 13.22
C GLY A 480 -2.24 -17.34 13.10
N GLY A 481 -1.42 -17.29 12.06
CA GLY A 481 -0.39 -18.30 11.79
C GLY A 481 -0.82 -19.47 10.90
N GLY A 482 -2.02 -19.40 10.31
CA GLY A 482 -2.49 -20.36 9.30
C GLY A 482 -1.93 -20.09 7.90
N LYS A 483 -2.59 -20.65 6.88
CA LYS A 483 -2.30 -20.37 5.46
C LYS A 483 -3.14 -19.15 5.01
N ARG A 484 -2.93 -18.62 3.79
CA ARG A 484 -3.80 -17.58 3.19
C ARG A 484 -3.84 -16.27 4.00
N ALA A 485 -5.01 -15.66 4.20
CA ALA A 485 -5.18 -14.35 4.85
C ALA A 485 -4.72 -14.35 6.32
N SER A 486 -4.93 -15.45 7.05
CA SER A 486 -4.55 -15.59 8.47
C SER A 486 -3.03 -15.49 8.74
N ARG A 487 -2.18 -15.55 7.70
CA ARG A 487 -0.73 -15.26 7.78
C ARG A 487 -0.43 -13.81 8.18
N ALA A 488 -1.39 -12.91 8.06
CA ALA A 488 -1.24 -11.52 8.45
C ALA A 488 -1.02 -11.35 9.96
N PHE A 489 -1.47 -12.32 10.78
CA PHE A 489 -1.41 -12.25 12.24
C PHE A 489 -0.49 -13.33 12.81
N SER A 490 0.31 -12.99 13.82
CA SER A 490 1.13 -13.99 14.54
C SER A 490 1.34 -13.69 16.03
N VAL A 491 0.76 -12.61 16.54
CA VAL A 491 1.00 -12.10 17.90
C VAL A 491 0.56 -13.08 19.00
N GLN A 492 -0.54 -13.80 18.81
CA GLN A 492 -1.01 -14.83 19.75
C GLN A 492 -0.02 -15.99 19.93
N ASN A 493 0.78 -16.31 18.90
CA ASN A 493 1.81 -17.36 19.01
C ASN A 493 2.90 -17.00 20.03
N TYR A 494 2.92 -15.75 20.51
CA TYR A 494 3.88 -15.24 21.49
C TYR A 494 3.21 -14.72 22.77
N GLY A 495 1.96 -15.12 23.03
CA GLY A 495 1.25 -14.78 24.27
C GLY A 495 0.59 -13.40 24.30
N LEU A 496 0.54 -12.69 23.16
CA LEU A 496 -0.19 -11.41 23.05
C LEU A 496 -1.65 -11.68 22.68
N MET A 497 -2.46 -11.99 23.68
CA MET A 497 -3.81 -12.54 23.53
C MET A 497 -4.90 -11.48 23.49
N LYS A 498 -4.65 -10.30 24.07
CA LYS A 498 -5.56 -9.16 24.14
C LYS A 498 -4.96 -7.94 23.45
N TRP A 499 -5.80 -7.02 23.00
CA TRP A 499 -5.31 -5.81 22.33
C TRP A 499 -4.39 -4.95 23.21
N ARG A 500 -4.65 -4.88 24.52
CA ARG A 500 -3.76 -4.21 25.49
C ARG A 500 -2.33 -4.75 25.49
N ASP A 501 -2.13 -6.04 25.14
CA ASP A 501 -0.82 -6.69 25.16
C ASP A 501 0.11 -6.15 24.04
N LEU A 502 -0.44 -5.41 23.06
CA LEU A 502 0.33 -4.76 22.01
C LEU A 502 0.98 -3.44 22.46
N PHE A 503 0.78 -3.00 23.70
CA PHE A 503 1.25 -1.72 24.23
C PHE A 503 2.16 -1.95 25.43
N THR A 504 3.23 -1.17 25.60
CA THR A 504 3.93 -1.13 26.90
C THR A 504 2.99 -0.49 27.94
N PRO A 505 3.21 -0.72 29.26
CA PRO A 505 2.43 -0.03 30.30
C PRO A 505 2.39 1.49 30.08
N ARG A 506 3.53 2.11 29.76
CA ARG A 506 3.61 3.54 29.43
C ARG A 506 2.84 3.93 28.16
N GLN A 507 2.93 3.15 27.08
CA GLN A 507 2.15 3.40 25.86
C GLN A 507 0.64 3.27 26.10
N LEU A 508 0.22 2.28 26.90
CA LEU A 508 -1.19 2.05 27.23
C LEU A 508 -1.75 3.19 28.09
N LEU A 509 -0.96 3.67 29.06
CA LEU A 509 -1.27 4.87 29.82
C LEU A 509 -1.43 6.09 28.90
N ALA A 510 -0.45 6.32 28.01
CA ALA A 510 -0.50 7.43 27.07
C ALA A 510 -1.75 7.35 26.17
N ALA A 511 -2.06 6.17 25.62
CA ALA A 511 -3.26 5.94 24.82
C ALA A 511 -4.54 6.25 25.61
N GLY A 512 -4.62 5.79 26.87
CA GLY A 512 -5.74 6.09 27.76
C GLY A 512 -5.91 7.58 28.07
N VAL A 513 -4.82 8.31 28.32
CA VAL A 513 -4.86 9.76 28.61
C VAL A 513 -5.36 10.54 27.40
N PHE A 514 -4.83 10.25 26.22
CA PHE A 514 -5.33 10.86 24.98
C PHE A 514 -6.81 10.53 24.75
N LEU A 515 -7.21 9.27 24.96
CA LEU A 515 -8.61 8.86 24.81
C LEU A 515 -9.54 9.63 25.75
N ARG A 516 -9.17 9.72 27.03
CA ARG A 516 -9.97 10.41 28.06
C ARG A 516 -10.12 11.89 27.73
N HIS A 517 -9.04 12.57 27.32
CA HIS A 517 -9.14 13.96 26.90
C HIS A 517 -9.88 14.15 25.58
N THR A 518 -9.80 13.19 24.64
CA THR A 518 -10.64 13.21 23.45
C THR A 518 -12.13 13.15 23.82
N ARG A 519 -12.52 12.28 24.77
CA ARG A 519 -13.91 12.24 25.27
C ARG A 519 -14.32 13.53 25.96
N GLN A 520 -13.48 14.07 26.85
CA GLN A 520 -13.74 15.36 27.50
C GLN A 520 -13.89 16.51 26.50
N ALA A 521 -13.12 16.50 25.41
CA ALA A 521 -13.30 17.46 24.33
C ALA A 521 -14.67 17.29 23.67
N ILE A 522 -15.08 16.05 23.37
CA ILE A 522 -16.40 15.74 22.79
C ILE A 522 -17.53 16.19 23.70
N ASP A 523 -17.47 15.88 24.99
CA ASP A 523 -18.48 16.29 25.99
C ASP A 523 -18.61 17.81 26.03
N ARG A 524 -17.47 18.52 26.04
CA ARG A 524 -17.46 19.98 26.04
C ARG A 524 -17.95 20.58 24.72
N ILE A 525 -17.68 19.94 23.58
CA ILE A 525 -18.24 20.36 22.30
C ILE A 525 -19.77 20.18 22.32
N LEU A 526 -20.29 19.07 22.85
CA LEU A 526 -21.73 18.84 22.98
C LEU A 526 -22.42 19.91 23.82
N GLU A 527 -21.78 20.36 24.90
CA GLU A 527 -22.30 21.43 25.77
C GLU A 527 -22.39 22.78 25.06
N ILE A 528 -21.39 23.13 24.22
CA ILE A 528 -21.32 24.47 23.61
C ILE A 528 -21.87 24.53 22.17
N ASP A 529 -21.84 23.42 21.44
CA ASP A 529 -22.13 23.30 20.00
C ASP A 529 -22.62 21.88 19.66
N SER A 530 -23.79 21.54 20.20
CA SER A 530 -24.43 20.23 19.96
C SER A 530 -24.70 19.93 18.48
N GLU A 531 -24.91 20.95 17.64
CA GLU A 531 -25.19 20.78 16.20
C GLU A 531 -23.98 20.24 15.44
N ASN A 532 -22.77 20.68 15.82
CA ASN A 532 -21.52 20.30 15.13
C ASN A 532 -20.68 19.27 15.88
N ALA A 533 -21.13 18.86 17.06
CA ALA A 533 -20.43 17.92 17.93
C ALA A 533 -20.10 16.59 17.25
N GLU A 534 -21.05 16.01 16.50
CA GLU A 534 -20.84 14.70 15.86
C GLU A 534 -19.68 14.71 14.87
N ALA A 535 -19.61 15.75 14.02
CA ALA A 535 -18.55 15.88 13.03
C ALA A 535 -17.19 16.03 13.71
N LEU A 536 -17.08 16.92 14.71
CA LEU A 536 -15.84 17.12 15.44
C LEU A 536 -15.43 15.87 16.23
N ALA A 537 -16.38 15.16 16.84
CA ALA A 537 -16.13 13.89 17.52
C ALA A 537 -15.55 12.84 16.57
N VAL A 538 -16.10 12.69 15.37
CA VAL A 538 -15.56 11.77 14.34
C VAL A 538 -14.14 12.17 13.95
N TYR A 539 -13.88 13.46 13.70
CA TYR A 539 -12.54 13.89 13.30
C TYR A 539 -11.49 13.74 14.40
N LEU A 540 -11.84 14.05 15.66
CA LEU A 540 -10.96 13.80 16.81
C LEU A 540 -10.69 12.30 17.00
N THR A 541 -11.71 11.46 16.76
CA THR A 541 -11.56 10.00 16.75
C THR A 541 -10.61 9.52 15.65
N VAL A 542 -10.66 10.12 14.45
CA VAL A 542 -9.71 9.82 13.37
C VAL A 542 -8.30 10.29 13.70
N VAL A 543 -8.13 11.48 14.31
CA VAL A 543 -6.83 11.97 14.81
C VAL A 543 -6.25 10.99 15.83
N PHE A 544 -7.07 10.52 16.78
CA PHE A 544 -6.67 9.48 17.74
C PHE A 544 -6.26 8.18 17.03
N GLY A 545 -7.04 7.73 16.05
CA GLY A 545 -6.71 6.54 15.24
C GLY A 545 -5.36 6.66 14.52
N ARG A 546 -5.02 7.83 13.99
CA ARG A 546 -3.69 8.07 13.41
C ARG A 546 -2.58 7.98 14.46
N PHE A 547 -2.83 8.53 15.65
CA PHE A 547 -1.88 8.50 16.75
C PHE A 547 -1.63 7.06 17.25
N ILE A 548 -2.69 6.28 17.45
CA ILE A 548 -2.56 4.93 18.01
C ILE A 548 -1.80 3.97 17.07
N ASP A 549 -1.88 4.20 15.74
CA ASP A 549 -1.06 3.47 14.76
C ASP A 549 0.46 3.66 15.00
N TYR A 550 0.87 4.77 15.62
CA TYR A 550 2.26 5.05 16.02
C TYR A 550 2.57 4.79 17.49
N CYS A 551 1.60 4.37 18.29
CA CYS A 551 1.73 4.19 19.74
C CYS A 551 1.57 2.70 20.13
N SER A 552 2.36 1.78 19.57
CA SER A 552 2.33 0.37 19.99
C SER A 552 3.72 -0.26 20.03
N GLN A 553 3.84 -1.44 20.62
CA GLN A 553 5.04 -2.29 20.58
C GLN A 553 5.27 -2.95 19.22
N GLN A 554 4.44 -2.67 18.22
CA GLN A 554 4.60 -3.15 16.84
C GLN A 554 5.16 -2.06 15.90
N CYS A 555 5.37 -0.84 16.40
CA CYS A 555 6.09 0.21 15.68
C CYS A 555 7.57 -0.15 15.52
N ARG A 556 8.13 -0.04 14.32
CA ARG A 556 9.53 -0.42 14.03
C ARG A 556 10.40 0.80 13.74
N TRP A 557 11.67 0.73 14.09
CA TRP A 557 12.67 1.71 13.65
C TRP A 557 13.12 1.41 12.22
N GLU A 558 13.22 2.43 11.37
CA GLU A 558 13.85 2.34 10.05
C GLU A 558 15.23 3.00 10.09
N PRO A 559 16.34 2.22 10.17
CA PRO A 559 17.69 2.77 10.27
C PRO A 559 18.12 3.62 9.08
N GLN A 560 17.53 3.41 7.90
CA GLN A 560 17.86 4.19 6.71
C GLN A 560 17.36 5.64 6.82
N ASP A 561 16.12 5.83 7.29
CA ASP A 561 15.49 7.16 7.40
C ASP A 561 15.70 7.79 8.79
N GLY A 562 15.95 6.96 9.79
CA GLY A 562 15.92 7.29 11.21
C GLY A 562 14.51 7.63 11.68
N GLU A 563 13.51 6.87 11.26
CA GLU A 563 12.09 7.15 11.53
C GLU A 563 11.35 5.95 12.12
N VAL A 564 10.32 6.22 12.92
CA VAL A 564 9.35 5.22 13.35
C VAL A 564 8.42 4.90 12.18
N LYS A 565 8.25 3.61 11.87
CA LYS A 565 7.20 3.11 10.96
C LYS A 565 6.06 2.56 11.81
N SER A 566 4.84 2.81 11.35
CA SER A 566 3.63 2.52 12.11
C SER A 566 3.30 1.03 12.20
N THR A 567 2.38 0.71 13.11
CA THR A 567 1.87 -0.62 13.44
C THR A 567 1.31 -1.32 12.20
N MET A 568 0.46 -0.62 11.45
CA MET A 568 -0.22 -1.15 10.27
C MET A 568 0.61 -1.08 8.97
N SER A 569 1.93 -0.90 9.09
CA SER A 569 2.84 -0.90 7.94
C SER A 569 2.80 -2.23 7.19
N GLY A 570 2.17 -2.22 6.01
CA GLY A 570 2.05 -3.39 5.14
C GLY A 570 0.84 -4.30 5.45
N TYR A 571 -0.17 -3.78 6.17
CA TYR A 571 -1.47 -4.45 6.39
C TYR A 571 -1.34 -5.86 7.01
N LYS A 572 -0.53 -5.93 8.08
CA LYS A 572 -0.28 -7.16 8.85
C LYS A 572 0.09 -6.80 10.28
N LEU A 573 -0.12 -7.74 11.18
CA LEU A 573 0.27 -7.64 12.60
C LEU A 573 1.20 -8.81 12.96
N PRO A 574 2.45 -8.80 12.46
CA PRO A 574 3.45 -9.80 12.80
C PRO A 574 4.04 -9.52 14.17
N MET A 575 4.74 -10.50 14.74
CA MET A 575 5.60 -10.24 15.88
C MET A 575 6.77 -9.33 15.52
N VAL A 576 6.91 -8.20 16.22
CA VAL A 576 8.08 -7.31 16.18
C VAL A 576 9.00 -7.59 17.36
N TRP A 577 10.29 -7.82 17.06
CA TRP A 577 11.30 -8.20 18.06
C TRP A 577 11.93 -6.98 18.73
N ASP A 578 12.30 -6.01 17.90
CA ASP A 578 12.85 -4.72 18.26
C ASP A 578 11.92 -3.62 17.77
N PHE A 579 11.43 -2.81 18.69
CA PHE A 579 10.39 -1.82 18.44
C PHE A 579 10.83 -0.41 18.84
N ALA A 580 10.17 0.58 18.24
CA ALA A 580 10.41 1.99 18.51
C ALA A 580 9.17 2.59 19.16
N GLU A 581 9.30 2.99 20.41
CA GLU A 581 8.28 3.78 21.10
C GLU A 581 8.46 5.24 20.72
N ALA A 582 7.54 5.76 19.92
CA ALA A 582 7.47 7.19 19.62
C ALA A 582 7.16 8.00 20.89
N ASN A 583 7.73 9.21 20.99
CA ASN A 583 7.29 10.15 22.01
C ASN A 583 5.90 10.71 21.63
N PRO A 584 4.83 10.41 22.37
CA PRO A 584 3.48 10.82 22.02
C PRO A 584 3.28 12.35 22.12
N LEU A 585 4.15 13.04 22.84
CA LEU A 585 4.12 14.48 23.06
C LEU A 585 4.85 15.28 21.97
N SER A 586 5.50 14.59 21.04
CA SER A 586 6.29 15.21 20.00
C SER A 586 5.40 15.90 18.96
N GLU A 587 5.71 17.16 18.65
CA GLU A 587 5.03 17.98 17.63
C GLU A 587 5.34 17.60 16.18
N ARG A 588 5.98 16.44 15.96
CA ARG A 588 6.36 15.99 14.62
C ARG A 588 5.13 15.55 13.80
N ASP A 589 5.26 15.73 12.48
CA ASP A 589 4.26 15.52 11.43
C ASP A 589 3.66 14.09 11.32
N ARG A 590 4.00 13.15 12.21
CA ARG A 590 3.52 11.75 12.18
C ARG A 590 2.83 11.28 13.46
N TYR A 591 2.93 12.01 14.56
CA TYR A 591 2.32 11.65 15.84
C TYR A 591 0.99 12.40 16.02
N TYR A 592 0.50 12.60 17.25
CA TYR A 592 -0.81 13.23 17.46
C TYR A 592 -0.92 14.61 16.78
N ALA A 593 0.07 15.49 16.95
CA ALA A 593 0.15 16.79 16.26
C ALA A 593 0.17 16.66 14.72
N GLY A 594 0.90 15.66 14.21
CA GLY A 594 0.89 15.31 12.79
C GLY A 594 -0.47 14.80 12.31
N GLY A 595 -1.18 14.07 13.15
CA GLY A 595 -2.55 13.60 12.92
C GLY A 595 -3.52 14.75 12.74
N ILE A 596 -3.47 15.76 13.63
CA ILE A 596 -4.28 16.98 13.53
C ILE A 596 -4.09 17.64 12.16
N ARG A 597 -2.84 17.87 11.76
CA ARG A 597 -2.52 18.51 10.47
C ARG A 597 -2.99 17.66 9.28
N ALA A 598 -2.67 16.37 9.29
CA ALA A 598 -2.99 15.46 8.19
C ALA A 598 -4.50 15.32 7.97
N VAL A 599 -5.28 15.27 9.06
CA VAL A 599 -6.74 15.23 9.02
C VAL A 599 -7.30 16.56 8.55
N SER A 600 -6.84 17.70 9.11
CA SER A 600 -7.33 19.03 8.73
C SER A 600 -7.06 19.35 7.25
N ASP A 601 -5.86 19.01 6.75
CA ASP A 601 -5.50 19.18 5.35
C ASP A 601 -6.39 18.31 4.45
N ALA A 602 -6.68 17.06 4.86
CA ALA A 602 -7.53 16.14 4.10
C ALA A 602 -8.98 16.63 4.05
N VAL A 603 -9.55 17.06 5.19
CA VAL A 603 -10.91 17.62 5.26
C VAL A 603 -11.03 18.87 4.40
N THR A 604 -10.00 19.73 4.38
CA THR A 604 -9.97 20.90 3.48
C THR A 604 -10.10 20.48 2.02
N ALA A 605 -9.42 19.40 1.61
CA ALA A 605 -9.52 18.91 0.25
C ALA A 605 -10.87 18.21 -0.02
N PHE A 606 -11.38 17.43 0.93
CA PHE A 606 -12.68 16.79 0.80
C PHE A 606 -13.81 17.80 0.70
N MET A 607 -13.80 18.88 1.48
CA MET A 607 -14.82 19.94 1.40
C MET A 607 -14.86 20.57 0.01
N ARG A 608 -13.69 20.79 -0.62
CA ARG A 608 -13.62 21.28 -2.01
C ARG A 608 -14.17 20.29 -3.02
N ALA A 609 -13.98 18.99 -2.79
CA ALA A 609 -14.50 17.95 -3.66
C ALA A 609 -16.02 17.81 -3.51
N CYS A 610 -16.49 17.72 -2.27
CA CYS A 610 -17.88 17.46 -1.91
C CYS A 610 -18.80 18.67 -2.10
N SER A 611 -18.28 19.91 -2.09
CA SER A 611 -19.08 21.12 -2.38
C SER A 611 -19.68 21.14 -3.79
N LYS A 612 -19.19 20.28 -4.68
CA LYS A 612 -19.68 20.12 -6.05
C LYS A 612 -20.89 19.19 -6.15
N SER A 613 -21.14 18.39 -5.12
CA SER A 613 -22.30 17.50 -5.08
C SER A 613 -23.53 18.30 -4.61
N PRO A 614 -24.67 18.22 -5.32
CA PRO A 614 -25.86 19.02 -5.01
C PRO A 614 -26.56 18.56 -3.73
N ASP A 615 -26.45 17.27 -3.38
CA ASP A 615 -27.18 16.63 -2.30
C ASP A 615 -26.25 15.95 -1.31
N ALA A 616 -26.76 15.69 -0.10
CA ALA A 616 -26.04 14.90 0.89
C ALA A 616 -25.83 13.45 0.39
N PRO A 617 -24.63 12.86 0.58
CA PRO A 617 -24.39 11.47 0.22
C PRO A 617 -25.15 10.52 1.16
N THR A 618 -25.47 9.32 0.68
CA THR A 618 -26.09 8.27 1.51
C THR A 618 -25.04 7.27 1.97
N MET A 619 -24.84 7.15 3.28
CA MET A 619 -23.87 6.23 3.89
C MET A 619 -24.55 5.20 4.77
N ARG A 620 -24.17 3.92 4.64
CA ARG A 620 -24.75 2.84 5.46
C ARG A 620 -23.69 1.89 6.00
N CYS A 621 -23.73 1.60 7.30
CA CYS A 621 -22.94 0.53 7.91
C CYS A 621 -23.67 -0.82 7.77
N VAL A 622 -23.65 -1.40 6.57
CA VAL A 622 -24.40 -2.63 6.26
C VAL A 622 -23.59 -3.53 5.31
N SER A 623 -23.89 -4.83 5.35
CA SER A 623 -23.36 -5.78 4.37
C SER A 623 -23.83 -5.41 2.96
N SER A 624 -22.97 -5.66 1.96
CA SER A 624 -23.36 -5.66 0.55
C SER A 624 -24.52 -6.64 0.27
N LEU A 625 -24.70 -7.65 1.13
CA LEU A 625 -25.81 -8.60 1.10
C LEU A 625 -27.08 -8.08 1.76
N ALA A 626 -27.09 -6.88 2.34
CA ALA A 626 -28.26 -6.26 2.97
C ALA A 626 -28.71 -4.98 2.25
N THR A 627 -27.88 -4.41 1.37
CA THR A 627 -28.20 -3.13 0.72
C THR A 627 -29.42 -3.22 -0.19
N GLU A 628 -30.42 -2.37 0.09
CA GLU A 628 -31.58 -2.12 -0.76
C GLU A 628 -31.44 -0.74 -1.42
N LEU A 629 -30.83 -0.72 -2.61
CA LEU A 629 -30.79 0.44 -3.48
C LEU A 629 -31.46 0.09 -4.81
N LYS A 630 -32.05 1.08 -5.47
CA LYS A 630 -32.72 0.95 -6.77
C LYS A 630 -32.34 2.14 -7.65
N GLN A 631 -32.51 1.96 -8.96
CA GLN A 631 -32.37 3.04 -9.96
C GLN A 631 -30.99 3.73 -9.96
N GLN A 632 -29.92 2.98 -9.72
CA GLN A 632 -28.54 3.47 -9.80
C GLN A 632 -28.08 3.58 -11.27
N ASP A 633 -27.38 4.66 -11.62
CA ASP A 633 -26.78 4.83 -12.96
C ASP A 633 -25.48 4.01 -13.08
N LEU A 634 -24.73 3.95 -11.97
CA LEU A 634 -23.44 3.29 -11.90
C LEU A 634 -23.26 2.60 -10.54
N CYS A 635 -22.91 1.32 -10.57
CA CYS A 635 -22.34 0.63 -9.42
C CYS A 635 -20.84 0.48 -9.67
N PHE A 636 -20.00 1.21 -8.96
CA PHE A 636 -18.56 1.17 -9.14
C PHE A 636 -17.90 0.78 -7.83
N THR A 637 -17.21 -0.36 -7.82
CA THR A 637 -16.77 -0.99 -6.58
C THR A 637 -15.45 -1.73 -6.68
N ASP A 638 -14.80 -1.86 -5.53
CA ASP A 638 -13.55 -2.56 -5.30
C ASP A 638 -13.74 -3.63 -4.23
N PRO A 639 -14.24 -4.83 -4.59
CA PRO A 639 -14.58 -5.86 -3.63
C PRO A 639 -13.33 -6.44 -2.93
N PRO A 640 -13.47 -7.01 -1.72
CA PRO A 640 -12.37 -7.67 -1.03
C PRO A 640 -11.77 -8.81 -1.88
N TYR A 641 -10.43 -8.84 -1.96
CA TYR A 641 -9.70 -9.77 -2.81
C TYR A 641 -9.37 -11.07 -2.10
N TYR A 642 -10.16 -12.12 -2.33
CA TYR A 642 -9.84 -13.52 -1.98
C TYR A 642 -9.08 -13.64 -0.65
N ASP A 643 -7.83 -14.12 -0.62
CA ASP A 643 -7.01 -14.26 0.59
C ASP A 643 -6.04 -13.09 0.88
N ALA A 644 -6.19 -11.95 0.20
CA ALA A 644 -5.17 -10.91 0.17
C ALA A 644 -5.05 -10.11 1.47
N ILE A 645 -6.19 -9.70 2.05
CA ILE A 645 -6.24 -8.80 3.22
C ILE A 645 -7.44 -9.19 4.10
N PRO A 646 -7.22 -9.53 5.39
CA PRO A 646 -8.29 -9.66 6.37
C PRO A 646 -8.62 -8.29 6.99
N TYR A 647 -9.53 -7.53 6.35
CA TYR A 647 -9.85 -6.15 6.71
C TYR A 647 -10.48 -6.07 8.12
N SER A 648 -11.44 -6.93 8.44
CA SER A 648 -12.13 -6.90 9.75
C SER A 648 -11.14 -7.05 10.90
N ASP A 649 -10.26 -8.05 10.83
CA ASP A 649 -9.28 -8.35 11.86
C ASP A 649 -8.22 -7.24 12.01
N LEU A 650 -7.78 -6.63 10.89
CA LEU A 650 -6.85 -5.51 10.92
C LEU A 650 -7.50 -4.25 11.51
N MET A 651 -8.73 -3.95 11.09
CA MET A 651 -9.44 -2.74 11.50
C MET A 651 -9.97 -2.85 12.94
N ASN A 652 -10.09 -4.06 13.49
CA ASN A 652 -10.38 -4.25 14.92
C ASN A 652 -9.38 -3.51 15.82
N PHE A 653 -8.10 -3.37 15.42
CA PHE A 653 -7.12 -2.57 16.15
C PHE A 653 -7.56 -1.11 16.36
N PHE A 654 -8.25 -0.51 15.39
CA PHE A 654 -8.79 0.85 15.51
C PHE A 654 -10.20 0.83 16.12
N ARG A 655 -11.03 -0.11 15.70
CA ARG A 655 -12.44 -0.25 16.11
C ARG A 655 -12.59 -0.27 17.63
N ILE A 656 -11.71 -0.97 18.35
CA ILE A 656 -11.76 -1.05 19.81
C ILE A 656 -11.61 0.32 20.49
N TRP A 657 -10.81 1.23 19.91
CA TRP A 657 -10.62 2.57 20.45
C TRP A 657 -11.76 3.49 20.01
N GLN A 658 -12.22 3.36 18.77
CA GLN A 658 -13.37 4.11 18.26
C GLN A 658 -14.63 3.83 19.08
N LYS A 659 -14.90 2.55 19.40
CA LYS A 659 -16.00 2.16 20.29
C LYS A 659 -15.94 2.90 21.63
N ARG A 660 -14.75 2.99 22.23
CA ARG A 660 -14.54 3.67 23.53
C ARG A 660 -14.64 5.19 23.47
N ILE A 661 -14.40 5.79 22.30
CA ILE A 661 -14.41 7.25 22.13
C ILE A 661 -15.80 7.76 21.74
N ILE A 662 -16.44 7.12 20.76
CA ILE A 662 -17.65 7.62 20.11
C ILE A 662 -18.78 6.58 20.01
N GLY A 663 -18.55 5.36 20.51
CA GLY A 663 -19.56 4.28 20.42
C GLY A 663 -20.85 4.57 21.17
N ASP A 664 -20.82 5.43 22.19
CA ASP A 664 -21.97 5.88 22.99
C ASP A 664 -22.48 7.28 22.61
N PHE A 665 -22.01 7.84 21.48
CA PHE A 665 -22.31 9.23 21.10
C PHE A 665 -23.78 9.45 20.69
N SER A 666 -24.34 8.52 19.91
CA SER A 666 -25.75 8.55 19.49
C SER A 666 -26.27 7.13 19.26
N PRO A 667 -27.60 6.92 19.17
CA PRO A 667 -28.17 5.60 18.91
C PRO A 667 -27.62 4.93 17.64
N GLU A 668 -27.30 5.70 16.60
CA GLU A 668 -26.71 5.17 15.36
C GLU A 668 -25.29 4.63 15.61
N PHE A 669 -24.45 5.38 16.33
CA PHE A 669 -23.10 4.94 16.69
C PHE A 669 -23.13 3.73 17.62
N GLN A 670 -24.05 3.72 18.58
CA GLN A 670 -24.25 2.61 19.50
C GLN A 670 -24.62 1.34 18.73
N GLU A 671 -25.62 1.42 17.84
CA GLU A 671 -26.01 0.29 17.00
C GLU A 671 -24.85 -0.25 16.15
N VAL A 672 -24.03 0.63 15.60
CA VAL A 672 -22.90 0.25 14.73
C VAL A 672 -21.75 -0.39 15.52
N PHE A 673 -21.37 0.17 16.67
CA PHE A 673 -20.20 -0.27 17.44
C PHE A 673 -20.51 -1.38 18.48
N GLU A 674 -21.78 -1.63 18.81
CA GLU A 674 -22.18 -2.79 19.64
C GLU A 674 -22.22 -4.11 18.84
N ARG A 675 -22.43 -4.05 17.52
CA ARG A 675 -22.37 -5.24 16.66
C ARG A 675 -21.02 -5.95 16.79
N PRO A 676 -20.95 -7.29 16.71
CA PRO A 676 -19.67 -8.00 16.69
C PRO A 676 -18.81 -7.56 15.50
N SER A 677 -17.51 -7.88 15.55
CA SER A 677 -16.63 -7.66 14.40
C SER A 677 -17.23 -8.34 13.16
N PRO A 678 -17.22 -7.70 11.98
CA PRO A 678 -17.91 -8.21 10.79
C PRO A 678 -17.17 -9.37 10.11
N THR A 679 -16.39 -10.14 10.86
CA THR A 679 -15.84 -11.42 10.39
C THR A 679 -16.98 -12.37 10.00
N TRP A 680 -16.72 -13.28 9.05
CA TRP A 680 -17.73 -14.21 8.53
C TRP A 680 -18.48 -14.98 9.64
N ASP A 681 -19.80 -14.87 9.66
CA ASP A 681 -20.69 -15.63 10.55
C ASP A 681 -21.46 -16.69 9.74
N SER A 682 -21.10 -17.96 9.96
CA SER A 682 -21.73 -19.08 9.27
C SER A 682 -23.20 -19.30 9.65
N SER A 683 -23.65 -18.79 10.80
CA SER A 683 -25.05 -18.90 11.24
C SER A 683 -25.96 -17.94 10.47
N GLN A 684 -25.46 -16.74 10.17
CA GLN A 684 -26.16 -15.71 9.39
C GLN A 684 -25.92 -15.86 7.88
N GLY A 685 -24.82 -16.52 7.49
CA GLY A 685 -24.40 -16.61 6.09
C GLY A 685 -23.99 -15.25 5.51
N ASP A 686 -23.45 -14.38 6.37
CA ASP A 686 -23.05 -13.01 6.05
C ASP A 686 -21.80 -12.61 6.85
N GLY A 687 -21.15 -11.54 6.42
CA GLY A 687 -19.90 -11.03 6.99
C GLY A 687 -18.91 -10.69 5.89
N GLU A 688 -17.67 -10.42 6.30
CA GLU A 688 -16.57 -10.14 5.37
C GLU A 688 -16.32 -11.31 4.41
N LEU A 689 -16.38 -11.00 3.12
CA LEU A 689 -16.23 -11.94 2.02
C LEU A 689 -14.75 -12.05 1.61
N ILE A 690 -13.98 -12.82 2.35
CA ILE A 690 -12.59 -13.19 2.04
C ILE A 690 -12.41 -14.71 2.06
N ASP A 691 -11.33 -15.19 1.47
CA ASP A 691 -10.91 -16.59 1.58
C ASP A 691 -9.91 -16.78 2.73
N ASP A 692 -10.45 -17.25 3.85
CA ASP A 692 -9.71 -17.51 5.08
C ASP A 692 -10.18 -18.84 5.70
N ASP A 693 -9.43 -19.90 5.43
CA ASP A 693 -9.73 -21.25 5.90
C ASP A 693 -9.88 -21.34 7.43
N SER A 694 -9.19 -20.48 8.17
CA SER A 694 -9.26 -20.42 9.63
C SER A 694 -10.67 -20.06 10.15
N ARG A 695 -11.48 -19.34 9.35
CA ARG A 695 -12.88 -19.01 9.64
C ARG A 695 -13.86 -20.16 9.33
N HIS A 696 -13.38 -21.20 8.65
CA HIS A 696 -14.17 -22.34 8.20
C HIS A 696 -13.65 -23.67 8.77
N GLY A 697 -13.05 -23.65 9.96
CA GLY A 697 -12.54 -24.86 10.62
C GLY A 697 -11.32 -25.48 9.92
N GLY A 698 -10.59 -24.70 9.11
CA GLY A 698 -9.46 -25.16 8.30
C GLY A 698 -9.85 -25.71 6.92
N ASP A 699 -11.14 -25.65 6.55
CA ASP A 699 -11.63 -26.13 5.26
C ASP A 699 -11.51 -25.06 4.16
N GLY A 700 -10.44 -25.16 3.37
CA GLY A 700 -10.18 -24.26 2.26
C GLY A 700 -11.07 -24.43 1.03
N GLU A 701 -11.85 -25.51 0.92
CA GLU A 701 -12.82 -25.69 -0.16
C GLU A 701 -14.15 -25.01 0.20
N LYS A 702 -14.60 -25.21 1.44
CA LYS A 702 -15.75 -24.49 1.99
C LYS A 702 -15.54 -22.97 2.01
N SER A 703 -14.34 -22.53 2.38
CA SER A 703 -13.96 -21.10 2.37
C SER A 703 -14.13 -20.48 0.99
N ARG A 704 -13.51 -21.09 -0.04
CA ARG A 704 -13.62 -20.63 -1.44
C ARG A 704 -15.05 -20.60 -1.95
N LYS A 705 -15.83 -21.65 -1.69
CA LYS A 705 -17.24 -21.72 -2.10
C LYS A 705 -18.07 -20.62 -1.45
N THR A 706 -17.84 -20.38 -0.16
CA THR A 706 -18.53 -19.32 0.61
C THR A 706 -18.22 -17.95 0.03
N TYR A 707 -16.95 -17.68 -0.27
CA TYR A 707 -16.52 -16.45 -0.94
C TYR A 707 -17.19 -16.29 -2.32
N GLU A 708 -17.16 -17.31 -3.17
CA GLU A 708 -17.75 -17.27 -4.52
C GLU A 708 -19.26 -17.04 -4.48
N ASP A 709 -19.98 -17.74 -3.61
CA ASP A 709 -21.43 -17.63 -3.48
C ASP A 709 -21.84 -16.28 -2.88
N GLY A 710 -21.10 -15.79 -1.89
CA GLY A 710 -21.29 -14.45 -1.32
C GLY A 710 -21.03 -13.34 -2.34
N MET A 711 -19.92 -13.39 -3.07
CA MET A 711 -19.62 -12.44 -4.16
C MET A 711 -20.67 -12.48 -5.26
N THR A 712 -21.17 -13.67 -5.62
CA THR A 712 -22.25 -13.81 -6.62
C THR A 712 -23.51 -13.07 -6.18
N LYS A 713 -23.89 -13.21 -4.90
CA LYS A 713 -25.06 -12.50 -4.34
C LYS A 713 -24.85 -10.99 -4.28
N ALA A 714 -23.67 -10.54 -3.86
CA ALA A 714 -23.32 -9.12 -3.82
C ALA A 714 -23.39 -8.49 -5.21
N PHE A 715 -22.75 -9.10 -6.22
CA PHE A 715 -22.81 -8.62 -7.60
C PHE A 715 -24.22 -8.66 -8.18
N ARG A 716 -25.03 -9.67 -7.84
CA ARG A 716 -26.42 -9.72 -8.31
C ARG A 716 -27.22 -8.54 -7.77
N ARG A 717 -27.09 -8.24 -6.48
CA ARG A 717 -27.74 -7.06 -5.87
C ARG A 717 -27.26 -5.76 -6.48
N SER A 718 -25.96 -5.62 -6.73
CA SER A 718 -25.39 -4.47 -7.45
C SER A 718 -26.01 -4.31 -8.84
N LEU A 719 -26.17 -5.40 -9.59
CA LEU A 719 -26.83 -5.37 -10.90
C LEU A 719 -28.32 -5.04 -10.77
N ASP A 720 -29.05 -5.67 -9.84
CA ASP A 720 -30.48 -5.43 -9.63
C ASP A 720 -30.78 -3.97 -9.24
N ALA A 721 -29.85 -3.33 -8.53
CA ALA A 721 -29.93 -1.92 -8.17
C ALA A 721 -29.77 -0.96 -9.36
N LEU A 722 -29.15 -1.39 -10.46
CA LEU A 722 -28.94 -0.55 -11.64
C LEU A 722 -30.23 -0.26 -12.40
N LYS A 723 -30.26 0.86 -13.13
CA LYS A 723 -31.17 1.07 -14.26
C LYS A 723 -30.89 0.06 -15.37
N ASP A 724 -31.79 -0.07 -16.34
CA ASP A 724 -31.62 -1.03 -17.44
C ASP A 724 -30.43 -0.68 -18.33
N ASP A 725 -30.13 0.61 -18.47
CA ASP A 725 -28.91 1.12 -19.09
C ASP A 725 -27.78 1.39 -18.09
N GLY A 726 -27.91 0.99 -16.83
CA GLY A 726 -26.86 1.19 -15.82
C GLY A 726 -25.61 0.35 -16.11
N ARG A 727 -24.45 0.82 -15.62
CA ARG A 727 -23.18 0.09 -15.76
C ARG A 727 -22.66 -0.34 -14.39
N MET A 728 -22.02 -1.50 -14.33
CA MET A 728 -21.25 -1.92 -13.17
C MET A 728 -19.77 -1.92 -13.53
N VAL A 729 -18.93 -1.28 -12.71
CA VAL A 729 -17.47 -1.30 -12.84
C VAL A 729 -16.90 -2.01 -11.63
N VAL A 730 -16.17 -3.11 -11.85
CA VAL A 730 -15.55 -3.89 -10.78
C VAL A 730 -14.04 -3.84 -10.95
N VAL A 731 -13.33 -3.42 -9.90
CA VAL A 731 -11.87 -3.42 -9.89
C VAL A 731 -11.35 -4.72 -9.31
N PHE A 732 -10.38 -5.32 -9.98
CA PHE A 732 -9.76 -6.54 -9.49
C PHE A 732 -8.25 -6.60 -9.75
N ALA A 733 -7.50 -7.06 -8.76
CA ALA A 733 -6.05 -7.22 -8.85
C ALA A 733 -5.60 -8.47 -8.10
N ASN A 734 -5.41 -9.59 -8.82
CA ASN A 734 -4.83 -10.81 -8.27
C ASN A 734 -3.84 -11.47 -9.25
N LYS A 735 -2.82 -12.13 -8.69
CA LYS A 735 -1.80 -12.88 -9.44
C LYS A 735 -2.24 -14.31 -9.76
N GLU A 736 -3.12 -14.86 -8.92
CA GLU A 736 -3.51 -16.25 -8.98
C GLU A 736 -4.67 -16.44 -9.95
N VAL A 737 -4.51 -17.42 -10.86
CA VAL A 737 -5.52 -17.78 -11.85
C VAL A 737 -6.83 -18.20 -11.19
N ASP A 738 -6.74 -18.93 -10.07
CA ASP A 738 -7.90 -19.46 -9.37
C ASP A 738 -8.76 -18.32 -8.80
N ALA A 739 -8.14 -17.27 -8.24
CA ALA A 739 -8.86 -16.10 -7.74
C ALA A 739 -9.62 -15.36 -8.86
N TRP A 740 -9.04 -15.30 -10.06
CA TRP A 740 -9.70 -14.77 -11.25
C TRP A 740 -10.88 -15.62 -11.70
N GLN A 741 -10.73 -16.94 -11.71
CA GLN A 741 -11.80 -17.88 -12.05
C GLN A 741 -12.99 -17.73 -11.09
N SER A 742 -12.74 -17.67 -9.79
CA SER A 742 -13.76 -17.48 -8.75
C SER A 742 -14.55 -16.17 -8.96
N LEU A 743 -13.85 -15.06 -9.20
CA LEU A 743 -14.50 -13.75 -9.39
C LEU A 743 -15.28 -13.67 -10.71
N ILE A 744 -14.67 -14.10 -11.82
CA ILE A 744 -15.31 -14.09 -13.15
C ILE A 744 -16.53 -15.03 -13.13
N GLY A 745 -16.39 -16.21 -12.52
CA GLY A 745 -17.50 -17.12 -12.27
C GLY A 745 -18.62 -16.45 -11.48
N ALA A 746 -18.31 -15.73 -10.40
CA ALA A 746 -19.29 -14.98 -9.62
C ALA A 746 -20.01 -13.89 -10.44
N LEU A 747 -19.28 -13.13 -11.28
CA LEU A 747 -19.85 -12.12 -12.17
C LEU A 747 -20.80 -12.73 -13.22
N ILE A 748 -20.41 -13.83 -13.85
CA ILE A 748 -21.23 -14.47 -14.88
C ILE A 748 -22.49 -15.07 -14.25
N ARG A 749 -22.36 -15.72 -13.09
CA ARG A 749 -23.48 -16.28 -12.32
C ARG A 749 -24.40 -15.20 -11.77
N SER A 750 -23.90 -13.99 -11.48
CA SER A 750 -24.74 -12.89 -11.01
C SER A 750 -25.65 -12.31 -12.09
N GLY A 751 -25.32 -12.54 -13.37
CA GLY A 751 -26.05 -12.01 -14.52
C GLY A 751 -25.35 -10.85 -15.21
N ALA A 752 -24.04 -10.68 -15.01
CA ALA A 752 -23.25 -9.66 -15.70
C ALA A 752 -22.87 -10.09 -17.12
N VAL A 753 -22.91 -9.14 -18.06
CA VAL A 753 -22.24 -9.22 -19.36
C VAL A 753 -21.05 -8.27 -19.33
N VAL A 754 -19.84 -8.78 -19.48
CA VAL A 754 -18.63 -7.98 -19.56
C VAL A 754 -18.58 -7.28 -20.92
N THR A 755 -18.41 -5.95 -20.94
CA THR A 755 -18.35 -5.17 -22.18
C THR A 755 -16.95 -4.64 -22.48
N ALA A 756 -16.14 -4.40 -21.46
CA ALA A 756 -14.75 -3.97 -21.62
C ALA A 756 -13.91 -4.33 -20.39
N SER A 757 -12.58 -4.33 -20.52
CA SER A 757 -11.68 -4.28 -19.36
C SER A 757 -10.44 -3.44 -19.61
N TRP A 758 -9.99 -2.75 -18.57
CA TRP A 758 -8.86 -1.83 -18.66
C TRP A 758 -7.79 -2.13 -17.61
N PRO A 759 -6.55 -2.47 -18.00
CA PRO A 759 -5.44 -2.74 -17.08
C PRO A 759 -4.75 -1.43 -16.67
N ILE A 760 -5.19 -0.79 -15.58
CA ILE A 760 -4.58 0.46 -15.10
C ILE A 760 -3.41 0.14 -14.17
N GLN A 761 -2.24 0.70 -14.45
CA GLN A 761 -1.09 0.55 -13.57
C GLN A 761 -1.35 1.27 -12.23
N THR A 762 -1.44 0.53 -11.14
CA THR A 762 -1.74 1.06 -9.80
C THR A 762 -0.59 0.90 -8.82
N GLU A 763 0.45 0.11 -9.16
CA GLU A 763 1.65 -0.09 -8.34
C GLU A 763 2.86 0.67 -8.91
N MET A 764 3.73 1.13 -7.99
CA MET A 764 5.03 1.68 -8.39
C MET A 764 5.93 0.58 -8.91
N VAL A 765 6.28 0.65 -10.20
CA VAL A 765 7.37 -0.14 -10.77
C VAL A 765 8.67 0.54 -10.38
N ASN A 766 9.16 0.27 -9.17
CA ASN A 766 10.51 0.67 -8.81
C ASN A 766 11.48 -0.16 -9.65
N LYS A 767 12.32 0.51 -10.45
CA LYS A 767 13.49 -0.14 -11.04
C LYS A 767 14.32 -0.70 -9.87
N VAL A 768 14.45 -2.03 -9.85
CA VAL A 768 15.51 -2.80 -9.15
C VAL A 768 15.33 -3.23 -7.67
N THR A 769 14.33 -2.78 -6.89
CA THR A 769 14.31 -3.10 -5.42
C THR A 769 13.09 -3.79 -4.79
N GLN A 770 12.06 -4.21 -5.53
CA GLN A 770 11.00 -5.03 -4.92
C GLN A 770 11.26 -6.54 -5.06
N LYS A 771 11.57 -7.19 -3.93
CA LYS A 771 11.69 -8.66 -3.74
C LYS A 771 10.33 -9.41 -3.77
N ARG A 772 9.26 -8.82 -4.30
CA ARG A 772 7.95 -9.46 -4.49
C ARG A 772 7.35 -8.96 -5.79
N ALA A 773 7.00 -9.89 -6.68
CA ALA A 773 6.43 -9.57 -7.99
C ALA A 773 4.95 -9.19 -7.86
N ASN A 774 4.60 -8.02 -7.33
CA ASN A 774 3.21 -7.53 -7.37
C ASN A 774 2.72 -7.38 -8.82
N LEU A 775 1.43 -7.63 -9.09
CA LEU A 775 0.84 -7.19 -10.36
C LEU A 775 1.05 -5.67 -10.42
N SER A 776 1.64 -5.17 -11.50
CA SER A 776 1.82 -3.73 -11.71
C SER A 776 0.47 -3.01 -11.85
N SER A 777 -0.54 -3.75 -12.32
CA SER A 777 -1.83 -3.20 -12.75
C SER A 777 -3.03 -3.83 -12.02
N SER A 778 -4.06 -3.03 -11.81
CA SER A 778 -5.41 -3.51 -11.47
C SER A 778 -6.26 -3.50 -12.75
N VAL A 779 -7.11 -4.49 -12.93
CA VAL A 779 -8.01 -4.58 -14.09
C VAL A 779 -9.39 -4.08 -13.70
N TRP A 780 -9.93 -3.21 -14.54
CA TRP A 780 -11.21 -2.55 -14.34
C TRP A 780 -12.20 -3.15 -15.32
N ILE A 781 -13.13 -3.98 -14.82
CA ILE A 781 -14.06 -4.75 -15.64
C ILE A 781 -15.38 -3.97 -15.72
N VAL A 782 -15.79 -3.65 -16.94
CA VAL A 782 -17.06 -2.97 -17.21
C VAL A 782 -18.11 -4.00 -17.55
N CYS A 783 -19.27 -3.91 -16.90
CA CYS A 783 -20.36 -4.85 -17.03
C CYS A 783 -21.70 -4.15 -17.29
N ARG A 784 -22.58 -4.84 -18.02
CA ARG A 784 -24.02 -4.54 -18.15
C ARG A 784 -24.86 -5.67 -17.57
N LYS A 785 -26.16 -5.42 -17.37
CA LYS A 785 -27.14 -6.49 -17.12
C LYS A 785 -27.22 -7.40 -18.35
N ARG A 786 -27.22 -8.71 -18.13
CA ARG A 786 -27.57 -9.69 -19.17
C ARG A 786 -29.05 -9.59 -19.48
N ASP A 787 -29.39 -9.73 -20.76
CA ASP A 787 -30.78 -9.90 -21.17
C ASP A 787 -31.36 -11.13 -20.43
N PRO A 788 -32.46 -10.99 -19.68
CA PRO A 788 -33.12 -12.13 -19.02
C PRO A 788 -33.52 -13.24 -19.99
N ASN A 789 -33.70 -12.93 -21.28
CA ASN A 789 -34.04 -13.88 -22.34
C ASN A 789 -32.81 -14.39 -23.12
N ALA A 790 -31.59 -14.10 -22.65
CA ALA A 790 -30.37 -14.56 -23.31
C ALA A 790 -30.33 -16.09 -23.42
N LEU A 791 -30.18 -16.59 -24.65
CA LEU A 791 -30.10 -18.03 -24.92
C LEU A 791 -28.73 -18.59 -24.53
N PRO A 792 -28.65 -19.90 -24.18
CA PRO A 792 -27.37 -20.58 -24.03
C PRO A 792 -26.52 -20.45 -25.29
N GLY A 793 -25.22 -20.22 -25.12
CA GLY A 793 -24.27 -20.16 -26.23
C GLY A 793 -23.79 -21.54 -26.64
N TRP A 794 -23.28 -21.65 -27.86
CA TRP A 794 -22.57 -22.85 -28.34
C TRP A 794 -21.07 -22.57 -28.39
N GLU A 795 -20.26 -23.53 -27.97
CA GLU A 795 -18.80 -23.41 -27.87
C GLU A 795 -18.16 -22.84 -29.14
N ASP A 796 -18.48 -23.37 -30.31
CA ASP A 796 -17.89 -22.94 -31.58
C ASP A 796 -18.23 -21.47 -31.93
N ASP A 797 -19.49 -21.07 -31.71
CA ASP A 797 -19.94 -19.69 -31.94
C ASP A 797 -19.28 -18.71 -30.97
N VAL A 798 -19.20 -19.08 -29.69
CA VAL A 798 -18.60 -18.27 -28.63
C VAL A 798 -17.10 -18.09 -28.88
N LEU A 799 -16.37 -19.15 -29.22
CA LEU A 799 -14.94 -19.07 -29.53
C LEU A 799 -14.68 -18.29 -30.82
N THR A 800 -15.54 -18.42 -31.83
CA THR A 800 -15.46 -17.63 -33.07
C THR A 800 -15.68 -16.15 -32.78
N LYS A 801 -16.71 -15.82 -31.99
CA LYS A 801 -16.99 -14.44 -31.58
C LYS A 801 -15.88 -13.86 -30.72
N MET A 802 -15.31 -14.63 -29.81
CA MET A 802 -14.15 -14.24 -29.01
C MET A 802 -12.95 -13.85 -29.90
N ARG A 803 -12.62 -14.67 -30.90
CA ARG A 803 -11.53 -14.39 -31.85
C ARG A 803 -11.79 -13.10 -32.62
N SER A 804 -13.01 -12.94 -33.14
CA SER A 804 -13.47 -11.72 -33.79
C SER A 804 -13.25 -10.47 -32.91
N ILE A 805 -13.72 -10.50 -31.67
CA ILE A 805 -13.58 -9.36 -30.74
C ILE A 805 -12.11 -9.00 -30.50
N LEU A 806 -11.22 -9.99 -30.41
CA LEU A 806 -9.81 -9.77 -30.10
C LEU A 806 -8.95 -9.37 -31.29
N LEU A 807 -9.26 -9.89 -32.49
CA LEU A 807 -8.39 -9.80 -33.66
C LEU A 807 -8.92 -8.92 -34.79
N ASP A 808 -10.23 -8.66 -34.84
CA ASP A 808 -10.80 -7.81 -35.90
C ASP A 808 -10.31 -6.35 -35.74
N PRO A 809 -9.94 -5.68 -36.84
CA PRO A 809 -9.64 -4.26 -36.86
C PRO A 809 -10.82 -3.44 -36.36
N ARG A 810 -10.53 -2.44 -35.52
CA ARG A 810 -11.51 -1.51 -34.99
C ARG A 810 -11.24 -0.10 -35.48
N GLU A 811 -12.24 0.56 -36.04
CA GLU A 811 -12.11 1.93 -36.54
C GLU A 811 -11.75 2.88 -35.39
N GLU A 812 -12.36 2.66 -34.22
CA GLU A 812 -12.13 3.47 -33.01
C GLU A 812 -10.68 3.41 -32.51
N LEU A 813 -9.96 2.35 -32.85
CA LEU A 813 -8.55 2.13 -32.51
C LEU A 813 -7.59 2.51 -33.65
N GLY A 814 -8.08 3.22 -34.67
CA GLY A 814 -7.29 3.60 -35.84
C GLY A 814 -7.00 2.43 -36.78
N GLY A 815 -7.96 1.51 -36.93
CA GLY A 815 -7.83 0.30 -37.75
C GLY A 815 -7.01 -0.81 -37.09
N LYS A 816 -6.75 -0.69 -35.78
CA LYS A 816 -6.02 -1.71 -35.00
C LYS A 816 -7.01 -2.63 -34.29
N ASN A 817 -6.61 -3.86 -34.03
CA ASN A 817 -7.34 -4.71 -33.09
C ASN A 817 -6.99 -4.36 -31.63
N ILE A 818 -7.79 -4.82 -30.69
CA ILE A 818 -7.66 -4.47 -29.27
C ILE A 818 -6.34 -4.98 -28.66
N LEU A 819 -5.86 -6.15 -29.10
CA LEU A 819 -4.57 -6.69 -28.65
C LEU A 819 -3.42 -5.79 -29.10
N ARG A 820 -3.47 -5.29 -30.34
CA ARG A 820 -2.47 -4.35 -30.84
C ARG A 820 -2.53 -3.02 -30.10
N TYR A 821 -3.72 -2.52 -29.78
CA TYR A 821 -3.87 -1.29 -28.98
C TYR A 821 -3.21 -1.42 -27.60
N PHE A 822 -3.53 -2.48 -26.83
CA PHE A 822 -2.90 -2.73 -25.53
C PHE A 822 -1.38 -2.84 -25.65
N PHE A 823 -0.92 -3.46 -26.74
CA PHE A 823 0.50 -3.54 -27.03
C PHE A 823 1.10 -2.15 -27.32
N ASP A 824 0.46 -1.28 -28.08
CA ASP A 824 1.03 0.03 -28.39
C ASP A 824 1.10 0.94 -27.15
N VAL A 825 0.15 0.84 -26.20
CA VAL A 825 0.15 1.61 -24.93
C VAL A 825 0.99 0.95 -23.81
N ASN A 826 1.96 0.14 -24.20
CA ASN A 826 2.94 -0.51 -23.32
C ASN A 826 2.38 -1.47 -22.24
N VAL A 827 1.19 -2.06 -22.45
CA VAL A 827 0.73 -3.19 -21.63
C VAL A 827 1.51 -4.43 -22.04
N ARG A 828 2.24 -5.06 -21.10
CA ARG A 828 3.19 -6.14 -21.37
C ARG A 828 3.04 -7.29 -20.38
N GLY A 829 3.62 -8.45 -20.74
CA GLY A 829 3.74 -9.60 -19.86
C GLY A 829 2.38 -10.11 -19.36
N ALA A 830 2.28 -10.35 -18.05
CA ALA A 830 1.05 -10.84 -17.43
C ALA A 830 -0.13 -9.87 -17.61
N ASP A 831 0.12 -8.56 -17.47
CA ASP A 831 -0.90 -7.53 -17.60
C ASP A 831 -1.54 -7.55 -19.00
N PHE A 832 -0.77 -7.95 -20.03
CA PHE A 832 -1.29 -8.09 -21.40
C PHE A 832 -2.30 -9.23 -21.54
N GLN A 833 -2.08 -10.34 -20.84
CA GLN A 833 -3.03 -11.45 -20.82
C GLN A 833 -4.32 -11.04 -20.12
N TRP A 834 -4.21 -10.38 -18.97
CA TRP A 834 -5.36 -9.95 -18.20
C TRP A 834 -6.16 -8.86 -18.92
N ALA A 835 -5.49 -7.96 -19.64
CA ALA A 835 -6.12 -6.94 -20.47
C ALA A 835 -7.00 -7.55 -21.56
N ALA A 836 -6.54 -8.64 -22.18
CA ALA A 836 -7.27 -9.35 -23.22
C ALA A 836 -8.47 -10.13 -22.68
N LEU A 837 -8.47 -10.53 -21.40
CA LEU A 837 -9.54 -11.34 -20.83
C LEU A 837 -10.90 -10.64 -20.85
N GLY A 838 -11.00 -9.35 -20.49
CA GLY A 838 -12.31 -8.70 -20.45
C GLY A 838 -12.99 -8.60 -21.81
N PRO A 839 -12.32 -8.08 -22.87
CA PRO A 839 -12.88 -8.13 -24.22
C PRO A 839 -13.26 -9.55 -24.64
N ALA A 840 -12.44 -10.56 -24.33
CA ALA A 840 -12.76 -11.95 -24.64
C ALA A 840 -14.04 -12.43 -23.91
N LEU A 841 -14.16 -12.10 -22.62
CA LEU A 841 -15.30 -12.45 -21.79
C LEU A 841 -16.61 -11.86 -22.29
N MET A 842 -16.61 -10.85 -23.16
CA MET A 842 -17.82 -10.35 -23.81
C MET A 842 -18.54 -11.45 -24.60
N ALA A 843 -17.81 -12.33 -25.30
CA ALA A 843 -18.40 -13.44 -26.04
C ALA A 843 -19.01 -14.50 -25.10
N TYR A 844 -18.32 -14.83 -24.02
CA TYR A 844 -18.75 -15.88 -23.09
C TYR A 844 -19.88 -15.40 -22.17
N SER A 845 -19.72 -14.22 -21.56
CA SER A 845 -20.64 -13.68 -20.55
C SER A 845 -21.96 -13.17 -21.12
N ALA A 846 -22.07 -13.02 -22.44
CA ALA A 846 -23.34 -12.75 -23.13
C ALA A 846 -24.38 -13.87 -22.90
N HIS A 847 -23.93 -15.08 -22.58
CA HIS A 847 -24.77 -16.24 -22.39
C HIS A 847 -24.87 -16.64 -20.91
N PRO A 848 -25.99 -17.22 -20.46
CA PRO A 848 -26.12 -17.73 -19.09
C PRO A 848 -25.17 -18.92 -18.82
N TYR A 849 -24.94 -19.75 -19.84
CA TYR A 849 -23.95 -20.81 -19.87
C TYR A 849 -23.68 -21.17 -21.34
N VAL A 850 -22.54 -21.83 -21.59
CA VAL A 850 -22.10 -22.23 -22.94
C VAL A 850 -22.06 -23.75 -23.03
N LYS A 851 -22.74 -24.32 -24.02
CA LYS A 851 -22.80 -25.77 -24.26
C LYS A 851 -21.65 -26.23 -25.16
N LYS A 852 -21.06 -27.39 -24.85
CA LYS A 852 -20.07 -28.05 -25.70
C LYS A 852 -20.72 -28.95 -26.73
N THR A 853 -20.07 -29.09 -27.88
CA THR A 853 -20.48 -30.01 -28.95
C THR A 853 -20.35 -31.48 -28.50
N ALA A 854 -19.35 -31.78 -27.65
CA ALA A 854 -19.14 -33.11 -27.07
C ALA A 854 -20.04 -33.44 -25.86
N GLY A 855 -20.93 -32.53 -25.46
CA GLY A 855 -21.75 -32.63 -24.25
C GLY A 855 -21.14 -31.96 -23.02
N GLY A 856 -22.00 -31.47 -22.12
CA GLY A 856 -21.62 -30.66 -20.96
C GLY A 856 -21.53 -29.16 -21.26
N ASN A 857 -21.05 -28.39 -20.29
CA ASN A 857 -20.85 -26.94 -20.41
C ASN A 857 -19.36 -26.61 -20.54
N LEU A 858 -19.04 -25.56 -21.30
CA LEU A 858 -17.70 -24.97 -21.34
C LEU A 858 -17.47 -24.21 -20.04
N GLU A 859 -16.55 -24.69 -19.22
CA GLU A 859 -16.20 -24.04 -17.96
C GLU A 859 -15.41 -22.74 -18.21
N VAL A 860 -15.52 -21.78 -17.29
CA VAL A 860 -14.77 -20.51 -17.37
C VAL A 860 -13.27 -20.77 -17.51
N ARG A 861 -12.74 -21.76 -16.79
CA ARG A 861 -11.33 -22.16 -16.86
C ARG A 861 -10.91 -22.54 -18.28
N GLU A 862 -11.71 -23.36 -18.95
CA GLU A 862 -11.41 -23.86 -20.29
C GLU A 862 -11.46 -22.71 -21.31
N PHE A 863 -12.47 -21.83 -21.19
CA PHE A 863 -12.55 -20.63 -22.01
C PHE A 863 -11.32 -19.72 -21.83
N LEU A 864 -10.90 -19.47 -20.57
CA LEU A 864 -9.72 -18.66 -20.28
C LEU A 864 -8.43 -19.26 -20.84
N ASP A 865 -8.31 -20.58 -20.89
CA ASP A 865 -7.17 -21.25 -21.50
C ASP A 865 -7.13 -21.03 -23.03
N GLU A 866 -8.27 -21.00 -23.70
CA GLU A 866 -8.34 -20.62 -25.13
C GLU A 866 -7.95 -19.16 -25.38
N VAL A 867 -8.38 -18.23 -24.52
CA VAL A 867 -7.95 -16.82 -24.60
C VAL A 867 -6.43 -16.71 -24.47
N ARG A 868 -5.83 -17.42 -23.50
CA ARG A 868 -4.37 -17.40 -23.28
C ARG A 868 -3.60 -17.89 -24.50
N LYS A 869 -4.05 -19.00 -25.11
CA LYS A 869 -3.43 -19.54 -26.34
C LYS A 869 -3.45 -18.48 -27.45
N LEU A 870 -4.58 -17.78 -27.62
CA LEU A 870 -4.71 -16.75 -28.65
C LEU A 870 -3.80 -15.53 -28.38
N VAL A 871 -3.80 -15.02 -27.15
CA VAL A 871 -2.97 -13.86 -26.76
C VAL A 871 -1.49 -14.19 -26.91
N LEU A 872 -1.09 -15.40 -26.53
CA LEU A 872 0.28 -15.85 -26.68
C LEU A 872 0.67 -15.95 -28.16
N ARG A 873 -0.19 -16.52 -29.01
CA ARG A 873 0.04 -16.57 -30.46
C ARG A 873 0.20 -15.16 -31.06
N PHE A 874 -0.65 -14.21 -30.65
CA PHE A 874 -0.53 -12.80 -31.07
C PHE A 874 0.80 -12.16 -30.63
N ALA A 875 1.19 -12.37 -29.37
CA ALA A 875 2.44 -11.86 -28.82
C ALA A 875 3.65 -12.45 -29.56
N MET A 876 3.61 -13.74 -29.89
CA MET A 876 4.62 -14.42 -30.71
C MET A 876 4.75 -13.80 -32.09
N GLY A 877 3.62 -13.49 -32.75
CA GLY A 877 3.65 -12.87 -34.08
C GLY A 877 4.22 -11.45 -34.12
N SER A 878 4.50 -10.83 -32.97
CA SER A 878 5.26 -9.59 -32.94
C SER A 878 6.78 -9.78 -33.12
N LEU A 879 7.27 -11.02 -33.04
CA LEU A 879 8.67 -11.37 -33.28
C LEU A 879 8.97 -11.37 -34.78
N ARG A 880 10.19 -10.97 -35.12
CA ARG A 880 10.66 -10.98 -36.49
C ARG A 880 10.65 -12.41 -37.04
N GLY A 881 10.14 -12.62 -38.25
CA GLY A 881 10.03 -13.94 -38.89
C GLY A 881 8.80 -14.75 -38.48
N PHE A 882 7.94 -14.22 -37.61
CA PHE A 882 6.70 -14.85 -37.16
C PHE A 882 5.46 -13.97 -37.42
N GLU A 883 5.59 -12.94 -38.26
CA GLU A 883 4.55 -11.94 -38.50
C GLU A 883 3.23 -12.57 -39.00
N ASP A 884 3.32 -13.65 -39.76
CA ASP A 884 2.19 -14.44 -40.25
C ASP A 884 1.41 -15.16 -39.13
N LEU A 885 1.98 -15.35 -37.94
CA LEU A 885 1.23 -15.86 -36.79
C LEU A 885 0.10 -14.90 -36.35
N GLN A 886 0.17 -13.63 -36.77
CA GLN A 886 -0.90 -12.65 -36.59
C GLN A 886 -1.99 -12.75 -37.67
N GLU A 887 -1.73 -13.45 -38.79
CA GLU A 887 -2.68 -13.69 -39.87
C GLU A 887 -3.38 -15.05 -39.67
N LEU A 888 -4.72 -15.07 -39.73
CA LEU A 888 -5.54 -16.25 -39.43
C LEU A 888 -5.67 -17.24 -40.61
N ALA A 889 -5.08 -16.94 -41.77
CA ALA A 889 -5.21 -17.73 -42.98
C ALA A 889 -3.94 -18.58 -43.23
N GLY A 890 -3.87 -19.76 -42.62
CA GLY A 890 -2.83 -20.77 -42.89
C GLY A 890 -2.65 -21.78 -41.75
N GLU A 891 -2.08 -22.95 -42.06
CA GLU A 891 -1.55 -23.87 -41.03
C GLU A 891 -0.45 -23.13 -40.26
N ALA A 892 -0.80 -22.69 -39.05
CA ALA A 892 0.10 -21.90 -38.21
C ALA A 892 1.30 -22.74 -37.80
N VAL A 893 2.49 -22.15 -37.92
CA VAL A 893 3.71 -22.76 -37.42
C VAL A 893 3.60 -22.95 -35.90
N VAL A 894 3.56 -24.20 -35.44
CA VAL A 894 3.43 -24.55 -34.02
C VAL A 894 4.82 -24.60 -33.38
N LEU A 895 5.11 -23.63 -32.52
CA LEU A 895 6.29 -23.67 -31.65
C LEU A 895 5.98 -24.43 -30.36
N ASP A 896 6.95 -25.19 -29.84
CA ASP A 896 6.81 -25.78 -28.52
C ASP A 896 6.82 -24.71 -27.41
N ALA A 897 6.11 -24.99 -26.31
CA ALA A 897 5.93 -24.06 -25.19
C ALA A 897 7.24 -23.53 -24.58
N VAL A 898 8.31 -24.33 -24.64
CA VAL A 898 9.62 -24.00 -24.06
C VAL A 898 10.35 -23.00 -24.97
N THR A 899 10.29 -23.21 -26.28
CA THR A 899 10.77 -22.26 -27.29
C THR A 899 9.97 -20.95 -27.29
N GLN A 900 8.63 -21.01 -27.15
CA GLN A 900 7.78 -19.82 -27.03
C GLN A 900 8.21 -18.95 -25.83
N TYR A 901 8.38 -19.58 -24.66
CA TYR A 901 8.86 -18.89 -23.46
C TYR A 901 10.21 -18.22 -23.70
N TYR A 902 11.18 -18.97 -24.24
CA TYR A 902 12.54 -18.45 -24.48
C TYR A 902 12.51 -17.19 -25.36
N LEU A 903 11.78 -17.22 -26.47
CA LEU A 903 11.73 -16.12 -27.41
C LEU A 903 11.08 -14.88 -26.81
N LEU A 904 9.94 -15.05 -26.14
CA LEU A 904 9.25 -13.93 -25.52
C LEU A 904 10.02 -13.34 -24.33
N HIS A 905 10.64 -14.19 -23.51
CA HIS A 905 11.50 -13.74 -22.41
C HIS A 905 12.70 -12.98 -22.98
N ARG A 906 13.40 -13.53 -23.98
CA ARG A 906 14.57 -12.88 -24.60
C ARG A 906 14.20 -11.54 -25.22
N LYS A 907 13.05 -11.43 -25.87
CA LYS A 907 12.57 -10.16 -26.44
C LYS A 907 12.24 -9.13 -25.37
N THR A 908 11.54 -9.55 -24.31
CA THR A 908 10.99 -8.64 -23.31
C THR A 908 12.05 -8.20 -22.29
N PHE A 909 12.95 -9.12 -21.92
CA PHE A 909 13.87 -8.95 -20.81
C PHE A 909 15.34 -9.19 -21.16
N GLY A 910 15.65 -9.69 -22.36
CA GLY A 910 17.02 -10.06 -22.72
C GLY A 910 17.53 -11.25 -21.90
N PHE A 911 18.79 -11.18 -21.46
CA PHE A 911 19.44 -12.17 -20.60
C PHE A 911 19.66 -11.67 -19.17
N ASP A 912 19.12 -10.48 -18.86
CA ASP A 912 19.31 -9.86 -17.56
C ASP A 912 18.48 -10.58 -16.48
N PRO A 913 18.91 -10.58 -15.20
CA PRO A 913 18.12 -11.16 -14.12
C PRO A 913 16.78 -10.43 -13.90
N VAL A 914 15.68 -11.15 -14.15
CA VAL A 914 14.28 -10.71 -14.00
C VAL A 914 13.70 -11.24 -12.70
N LEU A 915 12.77 -10.51 -12.08
CA LEU A 915 12.05 -10.99 -10.89
C LEU A 915 11.31 -12.31 -11.15
N ALA A 916 11.41 -13.23 -10.20
CA ALA A 916 10.88 -14.59 -10.33
C ALA A 916 9.39 -14.62 -10.63
N GLY A 917 8.58 -13.79 -9.97
CA GLY A 917 7.14 -13.80 -10.23
C GLY A 917 6.74 -13.28 -11.62
N VAL A 918 7.54 -12.40 -12.24
CA VAL A 918 7.31 -12.04 -13.66
C VAL A 918 7.59 -13.26 -14.54
N CYS A 919 8.67 -13.99 -14.26
CA CYS A 919 9.02 -15.21 -14.99
C CYS A 919 7.98 -16.32 -14.80
N ILE A 920 7.41 -16.47 -13.60
CA ILE A 920 6.34 -17.42 -13.27
C ILE A 920 5.09 -17.10 -14.09
N LEU A 921 4.65 -15.83 -14.11
CA LEU A 921 3.49 -15.43 -14.90
C LEU A 921 3.73 -15.68 -16.40
N TYR A 922 4.94 -15.40 -16.88
CA TYR A 922 5.33 -15.65 -18.27
C TYR A 922 5.45 -17.15 -18.60
N ALA A 923 5.87 -17.97 -17.64
CA ALA A 923 5.92 -19.42 -17.79
C ALA A 923 4.50 -19.98 -17.87
N ASN A 924 3.64 -19.57 -16.94
CA ASN A 924 2.24 -19.97 -16.89
C ASN A 924 1.52 -19.57 -18.19
N ALA A 925 1.83 -18.39 -18.72
CA ALA A 925 1.35 -17.93 -20.02
C ALA A 925 1.66 -18.91 -21.16
N CYS A 926 2.86 -19.50 -21.14
CA CYS A 926 3.31 -20.50 -22.11
C CYS A 926 2.86 -21.93 -21.76
N GLY A 927 2.03 -22.11 -20.72
CA GLY A 927 1.61 -23.43 -20.24
C GLY A 927 2.73 -24.24 -19.57
N LYS A 928 3.70 -23.56 -18.94
CA LYS A 928 4.81 -24.17 -18.19
C LYS A 928 4.93 -23.58 -16.79
N THR A 929 5.57 -24.29 -15.88
CA THR A 929 6.00 -23.71 -14.60
C THR A 929 7.45 -23.23 -14.68
N ASP A 930 7.81 -22.26 -13.84
CA ASP A 930 9.19 -21.80 -13.66
C ASP A 930 10.13 -22.96 -13.27
N ARG A 931 9.65 -23.84 -12.40
CA ARG A 931 10.37 -25.05 -11.96
C ARG A 931 10.66 -26.01 -13.11
N GLU A 932 9.72 -26.24 -14.02
CA GLU A 932 9.96 -27.07 -15.20
C GLU A 932 10.99 -26.45 -16.13
N LEU A 933 10.88 -25.15 -16.41
CA LEU A 933 11.84 -24.42 -17.27
C LEU A 933 13.26 -24.41 -16.68
N GLN A 934 13.38 -24.40 -15.35
CA GLN A 934 14.65 -24.46 -14.64
C GLN A 934 15.21 -25.89 -14.56
N MET A 935 14.45 -26.83 -14.00
CA MET A 935 14.96 -28.16 -13.63
C MET A 935 14.92 -29.17 -14.78
N VAL A 936 13.93 -29.08 -15.67
CA VAL A 936 13.74 -30.04 -16.76
C VAL A 936 14.44 -29.56 -18.03
N TRP A 937 14.22 -28.29 -18.40
CA TRP A 937 14.69 -27.74 -19.67
C TRP A 937 15.96 -26.90 -19.57
N ASN A 938 16.40 -26.53 -18.36
CA ASN A 938 17.59 -25.73 -18.13
C ASN A 938 17.65 -24.46 -19.02
N ILE A 939 16.50 -23.81 -19.19
CA ILE A 939 16.38 -22.54 -19.93
C ILE A 939 16.43 -21.35 -18.97
N LEU A 940 15.98 -21.54 -17.74
CA LEU A 940 16.07 -20.56 -16.68
C LEU A 940 17.11 -20.99 -15.66
N GLU A 941 17.89 -20.03 -15.19
CA GLU A 941 18.66 -20.19 -13.97
C GLU A 941 18.39 -19.06 -13.00
N GLN A 942 18.64 -19.33 -11.74
CA GLN A 942 18.50 -18.34 -10.69
C GLN A 942 19.65 -17.33 -10.80
N GLY A 943 19.30 -16.08 -11.08
CA GLY A 943 20.23 -15.00 -11.38
C GLY A 943 20.87 -14.40 -10.13
N GLY A 944 22.12 -14.76 -9.88
CA GLY A 944 23.06 -14.11 -8.96
C GLY A 944 24.49 -14.53 -9.32
N LYS A 945 25.46 -13.60 -9.35
CA LYS A 945 26.86 -13.85 -9.79
C LYS A 945 27.38 -15.21 -9.29
N LYS A 946 27.52 -16.20 -10.18
CA LYS A 946 28.35 -17.40 -9.97
C LYS A 946 29.77 -17.04 -10.42
N LYS A 947 30.74 -17.04 -9.49
CA LYS A 947 32.18 -17.08 -9.84
C LYS A 947 32.40 -18.28 -10.78
N ALA A 948 33.05 -18.05 -11.92
CA ALA A 948 33.36 -19.08 -12.90
C ALA A 948 34.31 -20.13 -12.29
N ARG A 949 34.03 -21.42 -12.51
CA ARG A 949 34.99 -22.51 -12.22
C ARG A 949 35.86 -22.74 -13.45
N ARG A 950 37.18 -22.49 -13.37
CA ARG A 950 38.23 -23.25 -14.06
C ARG A 950 39.64 -22.85 -13.62
N GLY A 951 40.49 -23.87 -13.43
CA GLY A 951 41.95 -23.81 -13.60
C GLY A 951 42.75 -23.39 -12.37
N SER A 952 43.73 -24.22 -12.01
CA SER A 952 44.66 -24.08 -10.91
C SER A 952 45.69 -22.94 -11.10
N ASP A 953 46.19 -22.46 -9.96
CA ASP A 953 47.33 -21.60 -9.68
C ASP A 953 47.16 -20.07 -9.71
N ALA A 954 47.65 -19.49 -8.60
CA ALA A 954 47.94 -18.07 -8.28
C ALA A 954 46.90 -17.26 -7.47
N GLN A 955 47.33 -16.96 -6.23
CA GLN A 955 47.08 -15.80 -5.35
C GLN A 955 45.64 -15.38 -5.01
N GLU A 956 45.30 -15.60 -3.73
CA GLU A 956 44.04 -15.22 -3.09
C GLU A 956 44.07 -13.76 -2.60
N ASP A 957 43.45 -12.88 -3.38
CA ASP A 957 42.88 -11.62 -2.90
C ASP A 957 41.34 -11.78 -2.86
N GLU A 958 40.76 -11.95 -1.67
CA GLU A 958 39.31 -11.99 -1.46
C GLU A 958 38.77 -10.68 -0.88
N GLU A 959 38.21 -9.84 -1.74
CA GLU A 959 37.34 -8.72 -1.36
C GLU A 959 36.02 -9.24 -0.78
N GLY A 960 35.85 -9.08 0.53
CA GLY A 960 34.64 -9.38 1.28
C GLY A 960 33.58 -8.28 1.18
N GLY A 961 32.45 -8.61 0.56
CA GLY A 961 31.27 -7.75 0.48
C GLY A 961 29.96 -8.56 0.59
N GLU A 962 29.20 -8.27 1.66
CA GLU A 962 27.78 -8.55 1.89
C GLU A 962 27.25 -10.00 1.73
N MET A 963 27.20 -10.74 2.85
CA MET A 963 26.36 -11.93 3.00
C MET A 963 25.29 -11.73 4.07
N LEU A 964 24.38 -10.81 3.74
CA LEU A 964 22.98 -10.80 4.17
C LEU A 964 22.12 -11.01 2.92
N ASN A 965 21.76 -12.26 2.59
CA ASN A 965 20.68 -12.67 1.66
C ASN A 965 20.99 -14.07 1.05
N ALA A 966 20.88 -15.14 1.83
CA ALA A 966 20.94 -16.50 1.29
C ALA A 966 19.58 -17.00 0.77
N SER A 967 18.45 -16.47 1.27
CA SER A 967 17.12 -16.66 0.66
C SER A 967 16.76 -15.59 -0.39
N ALA A 968 17.59 -14.54 -0.54
CA ALA A 968 17.28 -13.39 -1.40
C ALA A 968 18.22 -13.23 -2.62
N LYS A 969 19.19 -14.14 -2.79
CA LYS A 969 19.76 -14.45 -4.12
C LYS A 969 18.80 -15.33 -4.96
N ALA A 970 17.68 -15.76 -4.36
CA ALA A 970 16.77 -16.74 -4.91
C ALA A 970 15.58 -16.19 -5.74
N ASP A 971 15.38 -14.87 -5.77
CA ASP A 971 14.12 -14.30 -6.30
C ASP A 971 14.23 -13.71 -7.71
N LYS A 972 15.32 -13.98 -8.43
CA LYS A 972 15.46 -13.57 -9.83
C LYS A 972 15.82 -14.76 -10.71
N TYR A 973 15.23 -14.82 -11.88
CA TYR A 973 15.59 -15.76 -12.94
C TYR A 973 16.22 -15.00 -14.09
N ARG A 974 17.22 -15.60 -14.74
CA ARG A 974 17.71 -15.16 -16.05
C ARG A 974 17.59 -16.30 -17.04
N LEU A 975 17.50 -15.97 -18.31
CA LEU A 975 17.74 -16.95 -19.36
C LEU A 975 19.18 -17.44 -19.30
N VAL A 976 19.35 -18.76 -19.37
CA VAL A 976 20.65 -19.40 -19.49
C VAL A 976 21.17 -19.16 -20.90
N LEU A 977 22.42 -18.73 -21.02
CA LEU A 977 23.03 -18.50 -22.34
C LEU A 977 23.25 -19.84 -23.05
N TRP A 978 23.13 -19.86 -24.37
CA TRP A 978 23.26 -21.10 -25.16
C TRP A 978 24.58 -21.85 -24.90
N ASN A 979 25.68 -21.12 -24.68
CA ASN A 979 27.01 -21.68 -24.40
C ASN A 979 27.14 -22.26 -22.98
N GLU A 980 26.24 -21.90 -22.06
CA GLU A 980 26.15 -22.48 -20.72
C GLU A 980 25.32 -23.78 -20.72
N ARG A 981 24.34 -23.90 -21.64
CA ARG A 981 23.43 -25.04 -21.77
C ARG A 981 24.07 -26.26 -22.43
N VAL A 982 24.99 -26.04 -23.35
CA VAL A 982 25.66 -27.08 -24.17
C VAL A 982 26.67 -27.95 -23.42
N LYS A 983 26.73 -27.82 -22.09
CA LYS A 983 27.44 -28.78 -21.20
C LYS A 983 26.72 -30.12 -21.09
N ASP A 984 25.42 -30.16 -21.41
CA ASP A 984 24.68 -31.41 -21.57
C ASP A 984 24.92 -31.94 -23.00
N ASP A 985 25.62 -33.07 -23.11
CA ASP A 985 25.91 -33.69 -24.41
C ASP A 985 24.66 -34.19 -25.13
N LYS A 986 23.54 -34.36 -24.41
CA LYS A 986 22.24 -34.78 -24.93
C LYS A 986 21.32 -33.60 -25.26
N LEU A 987 21.81 -32.36 -25.24
CA LEU A 987 21.01 -31.18 -25.57
C LEU A 987 20.50 -31.27 -27.01
N GLY A 988 19.18 -31.18 -27.20
CA GLY A 988 18.51 -31.33 -28.51
C GLY A 988 18.04 -32.76 -28.83
N GLU A 989 18.37 -33.76 -28.00
CA GLU A 989 17.87 -35.14 -28.15
C GLU A 989 16.52 -35.33 -27.47
N THR A 990 15.61 -36.07 -28.12
CA THR A 990 14.28 -36.40 -27.59
C THR A 990 14.40 -37.41 -26.44
N ARG A 991 13.74 -37.13 -25.31
CA ARG A 991 13.67 -38.03 -24.14
C ARG A 991 12.30 -38.71 -24.05
N PRO A 992 12.17 -39.87 -23.39
CA PRO A 992 10.87 -40.50 -23.15
C PRO A 992 9.92 -39.51 -22.45
N ASN A 993 8.72 -39.31 -23.00
CA ASN A 993 7.69 -38.35 -22.56
C ASN A 993 8.04 -36.84 -22.70
N HIS A 994 9.21 -36.49 -23.26
CA HIS A 994 9.67 -35.11 -23.41
C HIS A 994 10.37 -34.90 -24.78
N PRO A 995 9.63 -34.53 -25.85
CA PRO A 995 10.23 -34.16 -27.12
C PRO A 995 11.16 -32.95 -26.95
N ALA A 996 12.30 -32.96 -27.64
CA ALA A 996 13.28 -31.89 -27.55
C ALA A 996 12.75 -30.57 -28.13
N PRO A 997 12.76 -29.45 -27.37
CA PRO A 997 12.41 -28.12 -27.85
C PRO A 997 13.26 -27.69 -29.03
N LEU A 998 12.69 -26.89 -29.94
CA LEU A 998 13.44 -26.37 -31.08
C LEU A 998 14.60 -25.48 -30.67
N ILE A 999 14.45 -24.72 -29.58
CA ILE A 999 15.53 -23.89 -29.04
C ILE A 999 16.74 -24.72 -28.56
N ASP A 1000 16.52 -25.94 -28.07
CA ASP A 1000 17.60 -26.83 -27.61
C ASP A 1000 18.39 -27.38 -28.78
N ARG A 1001 17.67 -27.78 -29.84
CA ARG A 1001 18.27 -28.21 -31.11
C ARG A 1001 19.11 -27.08 -31.72
N LEU A 1002 18.57 -25.86 -31.75
CA LEU A 1002 19.32 -24.68 -32.22
C LEU A 1002 20.60 -24.45 -31.41
N HIS A 1003 20.51 -24.43 -30.07
CA HIS A 1003 21.67 -24.20 -29.22
C HIS A 1003 22.76 -25.27 -29.39
N ARG A 1004 22.39 -26.53 -29.62
CA ARG A 1004 23.34 -27.61 -29.94
C ARG A 1004 24.03 -27.41 -31.29
N LEU A 1005 23.28 -27.03 -32.33
CA LEU A 1005 23.85 -26.74 -33.65
C LEU A 1005 24.80 -25.53 -33.59
N MET A 1006 24.43 -24.46 -32.88
CA MET A 1006 25.29 -23.29 -32.66
C MET A 1006 26.60 -23.66 -31.97
N TYR A 1007 26.56 -24.58 -31.01
CA TYR A 1007 27.76 -25.10 -30.34
C TYR A 1007 28.67 -25.88 -31.28
N LEU A 1008 28.13 -26.84 -32.02
CA LEU A 1008 28.91 -27.64 -32.96
C LEU A 1008 29.51 -26.78 -34.07
N LEU A 1009 28.76 -25.79 -34.56
CA LEU A 1009 29.24 -24.83 -35.55
C LEU A 1009 30.41 -23.99 -34.99
N LYS A 1010 30.32 -23.52 -33.74
CA LYS A 1010 31.43 -22.80 -33.08
C LYS A 1010 32.68 -23.68 -32.90
N GLN A 1011 32.53 -25.00 -32.82
CA GLN A 1011 33.65 -25.96 -32.76
C GLN A 1011 34.18 -26.36 -34.15
N ASN A 1012 33.74 -25.70 -35.24
CA ASN A 1012 34.07 -26.05 -36.63
C ASN A 1012 33.67 -27.49 -37.03
N ARG A 1013 32.65 -28.07 -36.37
CA ARG A 1013 32.16 -29.43 -36.63
C ARG A 1013 31.00 -29.42 -37.64
N ALA A 1014 31.24 -28.88 -38.83
CA ALA A 1014 30.19 -28.69 -39.84
C ALA A 1014 29.51 -30.00 -40.30
N GLY A 1015 30.26 -31.11 -40.38
CA GLY A 1015 29.70 -32.42 -40.73
C GLY A 1015 28.69 -32.94 -39.70
N ASP A 1016 28.95 -32.72 -38.40
CA ASP A 1016 28.04 -33.11 -37.32
C ASP A 1016 26.80 -32.20 -37.26
N VAL A 1017 26.96 -30.91 -37.57
CA VAL A 1017 25.85 -29.97 -37.74
C VAL A 1017 24.92 -30.47 -38.85
N GLN A 1018 25.46 -30.83 -40.01
CA GLN A 1018 24.67 -31.33 -41.14
C GLN A 1018 23.94 -32.63 -40.79
N SER A 1019 24.65 -33.60 -40.18
CA SER A 1019 24.08 -34.87 -39.78
C SER A 1019 22.93 -34.70 -38.78
N LEU A 1020 23.11 -33.86 -37.75
CA LEU A 1020 22.05 -33.60 -36.77
C LEU A 1020 20.88 -32.81 -37.38
N TYR A 1021 21.16 -31.82 -38.21
CA TYR A 1021 20.15 -31.02 -38.91
C TYR A 1021 19.22 -31.89 -39.75
N GLU A 1022 19.78 -32.85 -40.49
CA GLU A 1022 19.03 -33.83 -41.27
C GLU A 1022 18.30 -34.84 -40.37
N SER A 1023 18.99 -35.43 -39.39
CA SER A 1023 18.41 -36.47 -38.52
C SER A 1023 17.24 -35.96 -37.67
N TRP A 1024 17.26 -34.68 -37.28
CA TRP A 1024 16.19 -34.02 -36.53
C TRP A 1024 15.07 -33.48 -37.43
N GLY A 1025 15.21 -33.63 -38.75
CA GLY A 1025 14.21 -33.19 -39.73
C GLY A 1025 14.04 -31.67 -39.81
N LEU A 1026 15.05 -30.90 -39.39
CA LEU A 1026 14.91 -29.43 -39.26
C LEU A 1026 14.77 -28.72 -40.61
N ALA A 1027 15.20 -29.36 -41.70
CA ALA A 1027 14.98 -28.87 -43.05
C ALA A 1027 13.50 -28.81 -43.45
N GLY A 1028 12.68 -29.71 -42.90
CA GLY A 1028 11.23 -29.76 -43.15
C GLY A 1028 10.40 -29.08 -42.06
N ASP A 1029 11.03 -28.60 -40.98
CA ASP A 1029 10.34 -27.91 -39.90
C ASP A 1029 10.12 -26.43 -40.27
N PRO A 1030 8.87 -25.98 -40.48
CA PRO A 1030 8.60 -24.61 -40.93
C PRO A 1030 8.94 -23.55 -39.87
N ALA A 1031 9.12 -23.95 -38.60
CA ALA A 1031 9.46 -23.05 -37.51
C ALA A 1031 10.97 -22.81 -37.38
N PHE A 1032 11.80 -23.78 -37.78
CA PHE A 1032 13.24 -23.71 -37.54
C PHE A 1032 13.95 -22.59 -38.33
N PRO A 1033 13.68 -22.35 -39.64
CA PRO A 1033 14.25 -21.22 -40.37
C PRO A 1033 13.86 -19.86 -39.80
N ARG A 1034 12.66 -19.75 -39.22
CA ARG A 1034 12.15 -18.52 -38.61
C ARG A 1034 12.76 -18.25 -37.25
N LEU A 1035 12.99 -19.32 -36.48
CA LEU A 1035 13.72 -19.26 -35.21
C LEU A 1035 15.15 -18.71 -35.37
N LEU A 1036 15.76 -18.89 -36.54
CA LEU A 1036 17.09 -18.36 -36.86
C LEU A 1036 17.11 -16.85 -37.14
N GLN A 1037 15.99 -16.27 -37.58
CA GLN A 1037 15.84 -14.85 -37.90
C GLN A 1037 15.74 -14.00 -36.62
#